data_AF-A0A2Z6AKK8-F1
#
_entry.id   AF-A0A2Z6AKK8-F1
#
_cell.length_a   1.000
_cell.length_b   1.000
_cell.length_c   1.000
_cell.angle_alpha   90.00
_cell.angle_beta   90.00
_cell.angle_gamma   90.00
#
_symmetry.space_group_name_H-M   'P 1'
#
loop_
_entity.id
_entity.type
_entity.pdbx_description
1 polymer ?
#
loop_
_entity_poly.entity_id
_entity_poly.type
_entity_poly.pdbx_seq_one_letter_code
_entity_poly.pdbx_strand_id
1 'polypeptide(L)'
;MRVAIALLLGTSLALSACGKGTSQDAVTPTSTSGVDAARIIAAKPAEWLSTGRTYDEQRFSPLSAINQNTVGKLGLAWSADMDTNRGQEATPLFIDGTLYVSTAWSMVKAYDARSGKLLWSYDPQVPRETLVKACCDAVNRGVAAWGDKIFVGTLDGRLIAIDRKSGKPVWSKVTLDQTKNYTITGAPRVVNGMVVIGNGGAEFGARGYVAAYDADTGTEKWKFYTVPAQPGTEKEADYLKKAAATWYGEWWKQGGGGTVWDAMAYDPELDLLYIGVGNGSPWNQAYRSEGKGDNLYLSSIVAVHAKTGEYAWHYQTTPGDSWDFTATQHIMLADMEIGGQKKKVLMQAPKNGFFYVLDRTNGKLLSAKNFVPVNWASGIDMTTGRPIENPEARYYKTGKPFIGSPGATGAHSWHPMAFDPKSRTVFIPANLAAFPYIPEKGWKANRLGFNVGVDIAAAAMPADKAVRDAAMKATTGALIAWDPVTQKEKWRVSYKGPWNGGLLATGGDLVFQGTATGDFNAYATKDGRKLWSFPAQTGIVAAPISYELDGAQYVAVMAGWGGVWALAPGILSDKSGPSRNISRLLVFKLDGKGTLPAPPPHNAMPLDPPPSTASAADIAAGAKHFGRYCSTCHGDSAIGGSIVPDLRRSAALNDKGTWQMIVHDGALKDNGMVSFASIFSPKEIEDIRAYVIHRANEDKTLESKPNAR
;
A
#
# COMPACT_ATOMS: atom_id res chain seq x y z
N MET A 1 68.66 -6.88 50.24
CA MET A 1 68.35 -8.30 50.57
C MET A 1 68.33 -9.07 49.25
N ARG A 2 69.48 -9.62 48.83
CA ARG A 2 69.88 -11.04 48.96
C ARG A 2 68.91 -12.00 48.21
N VAL A 3 69.31 -12.45 47.01
CA VAL A 3 69.64 -13.87 46.64
C VAL A 3 68.47 -14.44 45.81
N ALA A 4 68.56 -15.22 44.71
CA ALA A 4 69.59 -15.81 43.83
C ALA A 4 68.86 -16.23 42.51
N ILE A 5 69.45 -16.07 41.32
CA ILE A 5 70.10 -17.11 40.48
C ILE A 5 69.22 -18.32 40.10
N ALA A 6 68.96 -18.53 38.80
CA ALA A 6 69.50 -19.67 38.04
C ALA A 6 68.98 -19.73 36.58
N LEU A 7 69.89 -19.56 35.62
CA LEU A 7 69.85 -20.19 34.30
C LEU A 7 70.15 -21.69 34.46
N LEU A 8 69.57 -22.54 33.61
CA LEU A 8 70.34 -23.55 32.86
C LEU A 8 69.50 -24.22 31.76
N LEU A 9 70.15 -24.34 30.60
CA LEU A 9 69.77 -25.13 29.44
C LEU A 9 69.80 -26.64 29.75
N GLY A 10 69.03 -27.42 28.97
CA GLY A 10 69.30 -28.85 28.82
C GLY A 10 68.33 -29.62 27.92
N THR A 11 68.77 -29.85 26.67
CA THR A 11 68.61 -31.10 25.89
C THR A 11 67.26 -31.56 25.32
N SER A 12 67.32 -31.62 23.99
CA SER A 12 66.64 -32.39 22.95
C SER A 12 66.04 -33.76 23.32
N LEU A 13 64.84 -34.01 22.81
CA LEU A 13 64.42 -35.31 22.26
C LEU A 13 63.32 -35.12 21.21
N ALA A 14 63.66 -35.45 19.96
CA ALA A 14 62.69 -35.61 18.88
C ALA A 14 62.01 -36.98 19.02
N LEU A 15 60.68 -36.99 19.06
CA LEU A 15 59.85 -38.18 18.90
C LEU A 15 58.67 -37.79 18.01
N SER A 16 58.76 -38.23 16.75
CA SER A 16 57.65 -38.26 15.81
C SER A 16 56.60 -39.25 16.29
N ALA A 17 55.36 -38.80 16.47
CA ALA A 17 54.19 -39.67 16.54
C ALA A 17 52.97 -38.96 15.94
N CYS A 18 52.42 -39.56 14.89
CA CYS A 18 51.19 -39.15 14.23
C CYS A 18 50.01 -39.19 15.20
N GLY A 19 49.40 -38.02 15.45
CA GLY A 19 48.09 -37.91 16.10
C GLY A 19 47.12 -37.21 15.16
N LYS A 20 46.08 -37.93 14.70
CA LYS A 20 44.96 -37.39 13.94
C LYS A 20 44.26 -36.30 14.77
N GLY A 21 44.58 -35.05 14.49
CA GLY A 21 43.83 -33.90 14.99
C GLY A 21 42.50 -33.80 14.26
N THR A 22 41.42 -34.00 14.99
CA THR A 22 40.07 -33.59 14.59
C THR A 22 40.09 -32.11 14.20
N SER A 23 39.86 -31.82 12.93
CA SER A 23 39.56 -30.48 12.46
C SER A 23 38.31 -29.99 13.17
N GLN A 24 38.49 -29.13 14.17
CA GLN A 24 37.44 -28.18 14.53
C GLN A 24 37.22 -27.34 13.28
N ASP A 25 36.11 -27.60 12.59
CA ASP A 25 35.59 -26.70 11.57
C ASP A 25 35.38 -25.34 12.23
N ALA A 26 36.35 -24.45 12.00
CA ALA A 26 36.19 -23.05 12.28
C ALA A 26 34.98 -22.58 11.48
N VAL A 27 33.90 -22.24 12.19
CA VAL A 27 32.76 -21.55 11.62
C VAL A 27 33.28 -20.26 11.00
N THR A 28 33.42 -20.25 9.68
CA THR A 28 33.78 -19.06 8.91
C THR A 28 32.74 -17.99 9.24
N PRO A 29 33.14 -16.79 9.69
CA PRO A 29 32.18 -15.70 9.86
C PRO A 29 31.55 -15.45 8.49
N THR A 30 30.23 -15.60 8.39
CA THR A 30 29.46 -15.15 7.24
C THR A 30 29.81 -13.68 7.01
N SER A 31 30.26 -13.37 5.78
CA SER A 31 30.84 -12.07 5.44
C SER A 31 29.97 -10.90 5.91
N THR A 32 30.54 -10.04 6.75
CA THR A 32 29.97 -8.79 7.26
C THR A 32 29.90 -7.68 6.20
N SER A 33 29.71 -8.01 4.93
CA SER A 33 29.54 -7.03 3.87
C SER A 33 28.14 -6.43 3.93
N GLY A 34 28.03 -5.10 3.97
CA GLY A 34 26.75 -4.39 3.92
C GLY A 34 25.90 -4.78 2.71
N VAL A 35 24.62 -4.38 2.71
CA VAL A 35 23.73 -4.62 1.57
C VAL A 35 24.14 -3.73 0.40
N ASP A 36 24.44 -4.31 -0.76
CA ASP A 36 24.75 -3.56 -1.98
C ASP A 36 23.95 -4.10 -3.18
N ALA A 37 24.14 -3.48 -4.35
CA ALA A 37 23.42 -3.86 -5.55
C ALA A 37 23.75 -5.29 -5.98
N ALA A 38 25.01 -5.73 -5.86
CA ALA A 38 25.42 -7.07 -6.22
C ALA A 38 24.72 -8.12 -5.35
N ARG A 39 24.62 -7.89 -4.03
CA ARG A 39 23.92 -8.74 -3.08
C ARG A 39 22.41 -8.78 -3.34
N ILE A 40 21.79 -7.65 -3.71
CA ILE A 40 20.36 -7.61 -4.08
C ILE A 40 20.09 -8.35 -5.39
N ILE A 41 20.94 -8.16 -6.41
CA ILE A 41 20.81 -8.85 -7.72
C ILE A 41 20.99 -10.36 -7.54
N ALA A 42 22.03 -10.76 -6.81
CA ALA A 42 22.35 -12.15 -6.52
C ALA A 42 21.73 -12.63 -5.19
N ALA A 43 20.58 -12.09 -4.80
CA ALA A 43 19.98 -12.38 -3.49
C ALA A 43 19.82 -13.89 -3.28
N LYS A 44 20.55 -14.41 -2.29
CA LYS A 44 20.52 -15.81 -1.91
C LYS A 44 19.07 -16.23 -1.61
N PRO A 45 18.68 -17.50 -1.85
CA PRO A 45 17.34 -17.97 -1.50
C PRO A 45 16.95 -17.68 -0.04
N ALA A 46 17.95 -17.73 0.87
CA ALA A 46 17.79 -17.48 2.29
C ALA A 46 17.43 -16.03 2.68
N GLU A 47 17.65 -15.04 1.80
CA GLU A 47 17.57 -13.62 2.15
C GLU A 47 16.38 -12.90 1.48
N TRP A 48 15.94 -11.82 2.12
CA TRP A 48 14.95 -10.89 1.57
C TRP A 48 15.42 -9.45 1.78
N LEU A 49 16.22 -8.95 0.83
CA LEU A 49 17.03 -7.75 0.99
C LEU A 49 16.35 -6.46 0.50
N SER A 50 15.37 -6.60 -0.40
CA SER A 50 14.56 -5.50 -0.92
C SER A 50 13.09 -5.82 -0.73
N THR A 51 12.21 -4.81 -0.77
CA THR A 51 10.76 -4.98 -0.59
C THR A 51 10.16 -6.06 -1.50
N GLY A 52 10.55 -6.10 -2.78
CA GLY A 52 10.15 -7.15 -3.73
C GLY A 52 11.06 -8.39 -3.78
N ARG A 53 11.89 -8.61 -2.74
CA ARG A 53 13.04 -9.53 -2.67
C ARG A 53 14.23 -9.08 -3.51
N THR A 54 14.03 -8.95 -4.81
CA THR A 54 15.01 -8.56 -5.84
C THR A 54 14.53 -7.32 -6.60
N TYR A 55 15.37 -6.73 -7.46
CA TYR A 55 15.03 -5.50 -8.20
C TYR A 55 13.90 -5.68 -9.24
N ASP A 56 13.71 -6.91 -9.73
CA ASP A 56 12.61 -7.29 -10.62
C ASP A 56 11.26 -7.41 -9.90
N GLU A 57 11.25 -7.35 -8.56
CA GLU A 57 10.06 -7.32 -7.71
C GLU A 57 9.11 -8.52 -7.92
N GLN A 58 9.59 -9.68 -8.40
CA GLN A 58 8.73 -10.85 -8.65
C GLN A 58 8.06 -11.42 -7.39
N ARG A 59 8.61 -11.14 -6.20
CA ARG A 59 8.14 -11.69 -4.91
C ARG A 59 8.07 -13.22 -4.93
N PHE A 60 9.07 -13.81 -5.57
CA PHE A 60 9.29 -15.24 -5.66
C PHE A 60 10.46 -15.65 -4.77
N SER A 61 10.22 -16.52 -3.78
CA SER A 61 11.29 -17.15 -3.02
C SER A 61 11.66 -18.50 -3.66
N PRO A 62 12.92 -18.78 -4.01
CA PRO A 62 13.33 -20.09 -4.53
C PRO A 62 13.23 -21.22 -3.50
N LEU A 63 13.04 -20.91 -2.21
CA LEU A 63 12.96 -21.89 -1.12
C LEU A 63 11.76 -22.83 -1.28
N SER A 64 11.96 -24.11 -0.95
CA SER A 64 11.00 -25.19 -1.23
C SER A 64 10.88 -26.22 -0.10
N ALA A 65 11.50 -26.00 1.06
CA ALA A 65 11.37 -26.90 2.22
C ALA A 65 9.91 -26.95 2.71
N ILE A 66 9.23 -25.80 2.69
CA ILE A 66 7.78 -25.66 2.78
C ILE A 66 7.22 -25.79 1.35
N ASN A 67 6.51 -26.87 1.09
CA ASN A 67 5.94 -27.21 -0.21
C ASN A 67 4.57 -27.89 -0.04
N GLN A 68 3.93 -28.27 -1.14
CA GLN A 68 2.58 -28.87 -1.09
C GLN A 68 2.46 -30.11 -0.18
N ASN A 69 3.53 -30.86 0.04
CA ASN A 69 3.52 -32.06 0.89
C ASN A 69 3.82 -31.75 2.36
N THR A 70 4.52 -30.64 2.65
CA THR A 70 4.97 -30.29 4.01
C THR A 70 4.18 -29.14 4.63
N VAL A 71 3.49 -28.32 3.84
CA VAL A 71 2.76 -27.12 4.31
C VAL A 71 1.67 -27.43 5.33
N GLY A 72 1.11 -28.65 5.33
CA GLY A 72 0.17 -29.09 6.37
C GLY A 72 0.77 -29.13 7.79
N LYS A 73 2.10 -29.14 7.91
CA LYS A 73 2.85 -29.07 9.18
C LYS A 73 3.29 -27.64 9.53
N LEU A 74 2.94 -26.65 8.73
CA LEU A 74 3.31 -25.27 8.99
C LEU A 74 2.59 -24.78 10.25
N GLY A 75 3.35 -24.19 11.18
CA GLY A 75 2.83 -23.68 12.44
C GLY A 75 3.55 -22.42 12.87
N LEU A 76 2.95 -21.69 13.81
CA LEU A 76 3.53 -20.45 14.32
C LEU A 76 4.86 -20.78 15.03
N ALA A 77 5.94 -20.12 14.63
CA ALA A 77 7.22 -20.17 15.30
C ALA A 77 7.22 -19.22 16.50
N TRP A 78 6.86 -17.97 16.24
CA TRP A 78 6.72 -16.90 17.22
C TRP A 78 5.89 -15.75 16.63
N SER A 79 5.44 -14.84 17.49
CA SER A 79 4.76 -13.60 17.10
C SER A 79 5.18 -12.43 17.98
N ALA A 80 5.06 -11.22 17.46
CA ALA A 80 5.24 -9.99 18.23
C ALA A 80 4.03 -9.07 18.02
N ASP A 81 3.46 -8.54 19.11
CA ASP A 81 2.39 -7.52 19.05
C ASP A 81 2.95 -6.16 18.65
N MET A 82 2.17 -5.37 17.91
CA MET A 82 2.52 -3.99 17.56
C MET A 82 1.75 -3.00 18.45
N ASP A 83 2.39 -1.88 18.72
CA ASP A 83 1.93 -0.77 19.58
C ASP A 83 0.97 0.19 18.85
N THR A 84 0.12 -0.35 17.98
CA THR A 84 -0.81 0.44 17.16
C THR A 84 -2.03 -0.37 16.74
N ASN A 85 -3.15 0.32 16.54
CA ASN A 85 -4.41 -0.22 16.06
C ASN A 85 -4.74 0.24 14.63
N ARG A 86 -3.71 0.57 13.83
CA ARG A 86 -3.82 1.07 12.45
C ARG A 86 -3.23 0.07 11.47
N GLY A 87 -3.52 0.22 10.18
CA GLY A 87 -3.14 -0.74 9.14
C GLY A 87 -1.65 -1.07 9.12
N GLN A 88 -1.34 -2.36 8.96
CA GLN A 88 0.03 -2.86 8.78
C GLN A 88 0.20 -3.27 7.31
N GLU A 89 0.91 -2.44 6.54
CA GLU A 89 1.13 -2.66 5.10
C GLU A 89 2.55 -3.15 4.76
N ALA A 90 3.42 -3.24 5.77
CA ALA A 90 4.85 -3.45 5.56
C ALA A 90 5.19 -4.86 5.06
N THR A 91 5.99 -4.93 3.99
CA THR A 91 6.75 -6.16 3.68
C THR A 91 8.01 -6.18 4.55
N PRO A 92 8.23 -7.19 5.41
CA PRO A 92 9.47 -7.31 6.17
C PRO A 92 10.71 -7.47 5.28
N LEU A 93 11.88 -7.04 5.77
CA LEU A 93 13.17 -7.45 5.22
C LEU A 93 13.83 -8.46 6.16
N PHE A 94 14.50 -9.46 5.60
CA PHE A 94 15.34 -10.40 6.35
C PHE A 94 16.78 -10.30 5.90
N ILE A 95 17.65 -9.86 6.83
CA ILE A 95 19.06 -9.57 6.56
C ILE A 95 19.89 -10.06 7.75
N ASP A 96 20.82 -10.99 7.51
CA ASP A 96 21.80 -11.47 8.50
C ASP A 96 21.16 -11.89 9.84
N GLY A 97 20.07 -12.65 9.79
CA GLY A 97 19.38 -13.16 10.99
C GLY A 97 18.42 -12.16 11.66
N THR A 98 18.26 -10.96 11.11
CA THR A 98 17.37 -9.93 11.65
C THR A 98 16.21 -9.64 10.71
N LEU A 99 15.00 -9.52 11.27
CA LEU A 99 13.82 -9.00 10.59
C LEU A 99 13.69 -7.49 10.84
N TYR A 100 13.58 -6.71 9.77
CA TYR A 100 13.29 -5.27 9.83
C TYR A 100 11.89 -5.03 9.29
N VAL A 101 11.07 -4.33 10.07
CA VAL A 101 9.68 -3.99 9.70
C VAL A 101 9.43 -2.53 10.01
N SER A 102 8.62 -1.88 9.18
CA SER A 102 7.92 -0.67 9.59
C SER A 102 6.52 -0.99 10.09
N THR A 103 5.96 -0.10 10.91
CA THR A 103 4.57 -0.17 11.38
C THR A 103 3.84 1.12 11.06
N ALA A 104 2.54 1.18 11.38
CA ALA A 104 1.79 2.42 11.31
C ALA A 104 2.53 3.59 12.01
N TRP A 105 2.30 4.81 11.52
CA TRP A 105 3.02 6.03 11.91
C TRP A 105 4.51 6.03 11.56
N SER A 106 4.92 5.15 10.64
CA SER A 106 6.27 5.08 10.10
C SER A 106 7.35 4.72 11.13
N MET A 107 6.96 4.08 12.24
CA MET A 107 7.90 3.52 13.20
C MET A 107 8.62 2.34 12.57
N VAL A 108 9.85 2.06 13.01
CA VAL A 108 10.68 0.95 12.51
C VAL A 108 11.11 0.07 13.68
N LYS A 109 11.01 -1.24 13.53
CA LYS A 109 11.40 -2.22 14.55
C LYS A 109 12.31 -3.27 13.92
N ALA A 110 13.31 -3.70 14.69
CA ALA A 110 14.19 -4.82 14.33
C ALA A 110 14.04 -5.96 15.34
N TYR A 111 13.89 -7.18 14.83
CA TYR A 111 13.72 -8.38 15.63
C TYR A 111 14.78 -9.41 15.28
N ASP A 112 15.34 -10.07 16.30
CA ASP A 112 16.08 -11.30 16.11
C ASP A 112 15.13 -12.35 15.52
N ALA A 113 15.42 -12.83 14.32
CA ALA A 113 14.49 -13.68 13.56
C ALA A 113 14.31 -15.09 14.17
N ARG A 114 15.26 -15.51 15.02
CA ARG A 114 15.24 -16.82 15.67
C ARG A 114 14.29 -16.84 16.86
N SER A 115 14.40 -15.83 17.72
CA SER A 115 13.71 -15.77 19.02
C SER A 115 12.49 -14.86 19.01
N GLY A 116 12.37 -13.95 18.03
CA GLY A 116 11.38 -12.88 18.05
C GLY A 116 11.70 -11.77 19.04
N LYS A 117 12.91 -11.76 19.64
CA LYS A 117 13.33 -10.70 20.56
C LYS A 117 13.46 -9.37 19.82
N LEU A 118 12.79 -8.34 20.33
CA LEU A 118 12.99 -6.96 19.88
C LEU A 118 14.45 -6.54 20.15
N LEU A 119 15.17 -6.16 19.11
CA LEU A 119 16.54 -5.65 19.19
C LEU A 119 16.55 -4.15 19.43
N TRP A 120 15.76 -3.42 18.63
CA TRP A 120 15.56 -1.98 18.77
C TRP A 120 14.24 -1.55 18.12
N SER A 121 13.74 -0.38 18.53
CA SER A 121 12.58 0.30 17.96
C SER A 121 12.94 1.77 17.75
N TYR A 122 12.54 2.33 16.62
CA TYR A 122 12.71 3.73 16.26
C TYR A 122 11.34 4.35 15.98
N ASP A 123 10.97 5.37 16.76
CA ASP A 123 9.78 6.19 16.52
C ASP A 123 10.23 7.53 15.91
N PRO A 124 9.85 7.84 14.65
CA PRO A 124 10.15 9.14 14.05
C PRO A 124 9.36 10.30 14.69
N GLN A 125 8.40 10.03 15.58
CA GLN A 125 7.53 11.00 16.25
C GLN A 125 6.71 11.83 15.25
N VAL A 126 6.06 11.16 14.30
CA VAL A 126 5.12 11.82 13.38
C VAL A 126 4.00 12.50 14.20
N PRO A 127 3.79 13.81 14.06
CA PRO A 127 2.68 14.50 14.73
C PRO A 127 1.35 13.89 14.30
N ARG A 128 0.48 13.52 15.25
CA ARG A 128 -0.74 12.77 14.93
C ARG A 128 -1.74 13.57 14.09
N GLU A 129 -1.72 14.90 14.23
CA GLU A 129 -2.45 15.84 13.37
C GLU A 129 -2.09 15.75 11.88
N THR A 130 -0.93 15.17 11.53
CA THR A 130 -0.56 14.86 10.14
C THR A 130 -1.57 13.95 9.47
N LEU A 131 -2.34 13.16 10.24
CA LEU A 131 -3.30 12.21 9.72
C LEU A 131 -4.35 12.84 8.80
N VAL A 132 -4.73 14.11 9.02
CA VAL A 132 -5.68 14.81 8.14
C VAL A 132 -5.14 14.98 6.70
N LYS A 133 -3.82 14.88 6.50
CA LYS A 133 -3.16 14.91 5.19
C LYS A 133 -3.08 13.54 4.53
N ALA A 134 -3.39 12.46 5.25
CA ALA A 134 -3.31 11.10 4.73
C ALA A 134 -4.69 10.62 4.25
N CYS A 135 -4.79 10.27 2.97
CA CYS A 135 -6.05 9.82 2.37
C CYS A 135 -6.54 8.49 2.94
N CYS A 136 -5.60 7.67 3.42
CA CYS A 136 -5.73 6.22 3.29
C CYS A 136 -5.12 5.48 4.49
N ASP A 137 -5.35 5.97 5.71
CA ASP A 137 -4.79 5.44 6.97
C ASP A 137 -3.32 5.88 7.26
N ALA A 138 -2.84 5.69 8.49
CA ALA A 138 -1.50 6.07 8.97
C ALA A 138 -0.45 4.99 8.63
N VAL A 139 -0.44 4.51 7.40
CA VAL A 139 0.26 3.28 6.98
C VAL A 139 1.69 3.51 6.54
N ASN A 140 2.46 2.42 6.48
CA ASN A 140 3.78 2.37 5.88
C ASN A 140 4.04 0.99 5.23
N ARG A 141 4.56 0.96 4.00
CA ARG A 141 4.70 -0.28 3.20
C ARG A 141 6.04 -0.99 3.34
N GLY A 142 6.96 -0.46 4.13
CA GLY A 142 8.21 -1.13 4.44
C GLY A 142 9.40 -0.17 4.47
N VAL A 143 10.55 -0.77 4.70
CA VAL A 143 11.85 -0.09 4.69
C VAL A 143 12.70 -0.57 3.53
N ALA A 144 13.79 0.14 3.25
CA ALA A 144 14.84 -0.29 2.32
C ALA A 144 16.15 -0.51 3.08
N ALA A 145 17.08 -1.27 2.51
CA ALA A 145 18.40 -1.51 3.12
C ALA A 145 19.54 -1.21 2.13
N TRP A 146 20.61 -0.60 2.63
CA TRP A 146 21.85 -0.38 1.88
C TRP A 146 23.02 -0.14 2.84
N GLY A 147 24.17 -0.74 2.57
CA GLY A 147 25.30 -0.83 3.48
C GLY A 147 24.86 -1.39 4.83
N ASP A 148 25.14 -0.62 5.88
CA ASP A 148 24.70 -0.88 7.25
C ASP A 148 23.49 -0.03 7.68
N LYS A 149 22.69 0.47 6.73
CA LYS A 149 21.57 1.38 7.00
C LYS A 149 20.24 0.79 6.56
N ILE A 150 19.21 1.18 7.30
CA ILE A 150 17.79 0.99 6.99
C ILE A 150 17.18 2.36 6.67
N PHE A 151 16.35 2.44 5.63
CA PHE A 151 15.72 3.68 5.17
C PHE A 151 14.21 3.61 5.27
N VAL A 152 13.59 4.67 5.79
CA VAL A 152 12.14 4.78 5.93
C VAL A 152 11.65 6.15 5.45
N GLY A 153 10.59 6.15 4.64
CA GLY A 153 9.82 7.34 4.34
C GLY A 153 8.72 7.51 5.38
N THR A 154 8.57 8.70 5.96
CA THR A 154 7.65 8.97 7.06
C THR A 154 6.41 9.73 6.61
N LEU A 155 5.29 9.51 7.30
CA LEU A 155 3.99 10.10 6.94
C LEU A 155 4.03 11.64 6.84
N ASP A 156 4.87 12.31 7.64
CA ASP A 156 5.07 13.77 7.60
C ASP A 156 6.09 14.25 6.55
N GLY A 157 6.64 13.34 5.75
CA GLY A 157 7.46 13.68 4.60
C GLY A 157 8.96 13.76 4.83
N ARG A 158 9.47 13.14 5.89
CA ARG A 158 10.91 12.90 6.05
C ARG A 158 11.32 11.56 5.42
N LEU A 159 12.47 11.53 4.77
CA LEU A 159 13.25 10.33 4.49
C LEU A 159 14.33 10.22 5.56
N ILE A 160 14.44 9.07 6.22
CA ILE A 160 15.34 8.87 7.36
C ILE A 160 16.20 7.63 7.10
N ALA A 161 17.51 7.77 7.32
CA ALA A 161 18.43 6.65 7.41
C ALA A 161 18.70 6.29 8.87
N ILE A 162 18.69 5.01 9.17
CA ILE A 162 18.82 4.44 10.51
C ILE A 162 19.97 3.43 10.46
N ASP A 163 20.87 3.48 11.44
CA ASP A 163 21.89 2.45 11.60
C ASP A 163 21.23 1.12 11.94
N ARG A 164 21.50 0.11 11.10
CA ARG A 164 20.88 -1.20 11.14
C ARG A 164 21.07 -1.93 12.47
N LYS A 165 22.22 -1.75 13.11
CA LYS A 165 22.59 -2.49 14.34
C LYS A 165 22.00 -1.84 15.59
N SER A 166 22.06 -0.52 15.69
CA SER A 166 21.70 0.23 16.90
C SER A 166 20.31 0.85 16.86
N GLY A 167 19.70 0.98 15.68
CA GLY A 167 18.40 1.68 15.52
C GLY A 167 18.49 3.19 15.64
N LYS A 168 19.71 3.77 15.69
CA LYS A 168 19.91 5.22 15.81
C LYS A 168 19.82 5.90 14.43
N PRO A 169 19.21 7.09 14.33
CA PRO A 169 19.18 7.83 13.07
C PRO A 169 20.60 8.26 12.68
N VAL A 170 20.92 8.11 11.39
CA VAL A 170 22.18 8.59 10.77
C VAL A 170 21.94 9.96 10.15
N TRP A 171 20.87 10.12 9.39
CA TRP A 171 20.43 11.39 8.83
C TRP A 171 18.91 11.41 8.63
N SER A 172 18.34 12.61 8.53
CA SER A 172 16.92 12.85 8.25
C SER A 172 16.78 14.02 7.28
N LYS A 173 15.96 13.85 6.24
CA LYS A 173 15.74 14.85 5.19
C LYS A 173 14.25 15.05 4.97
N VAL A 174 13.76 16.28 5.12
CA VAL A 174 12.42 16.65 4.64
C VAL A 174 12.44 16.67 3.12
N THR A 175 11.62 15.84 2.49
CA THR A 175 11.51 15.73 1.02
C THR A 175 10.32 16.51 0.47
N LEU A 176 9.30 16.75 1.31
CA LEU A 176 8.02 17.34 0.91
C LEU A 176 7.90 18.82 1.30
N ASP A 177 7.14 19.58 0.50
CA ASP A 177 6.65 20.90 0.87
C ASP A 177 5.65 20.79 2.02
N GLN A 178 6.07 21.21 3.22
CA GLN A 178 5.30 21.09 4.46
C GLN A 178 4.05 21.98 4.49
N THR A 179 3.96 22.97 3.60
CA THR A 179 2.79 23.85 3.48
C THR A 179 1.62 23.16 2.76
N LYS A 180 1.89 22.02 2.11
CA LYS A 180 0.91 21.24 1.35
C LYS A 180 0.56 19.93 2.08
N ASN A 181 -0.48 19.27 1.55
CA ASN A 181 -1.01 18.02 2.09
C ASN A 181 -0.35 16.81 1.43
N TYR A 182 0.99 16.78 1.46
CA TYR A 182 1.75 15.59 1.04
C TYR A 182 1.98 14.64 2.21
N THR A 183 2.13 13.35 1.89
CA THR A 183 2.57 12.30 2.84
C THR A 183 3.48 11.29 2.14
N ILE A 184 4.20 10.46 2.90
CA ILE A 184 4.90 9.28 2.36
C ILE A 184 4.36 8.02 3.03
N THR A 185 3.97 7.03 2.23
CA THR A 185 3.46 5.73 2.69
C THR A 185 4.20 4.54 2.07
N GLY A 186 4.72 4.69 0.86
CA GLY A 186 5.46 3.65 0.13
C GLY A 186 6.84 3.33 0.71
N ALA A 187 7.32 2.12 0.45
CA ALA A 187 8.68 1.71 0.79
C ALA A 187 9.70 2.35 -0.19
N PRO A 188 10.79 2.95 0.29
CA PRO A 188 11.88 3.37 -0.58
C PRO A 188 12.50 2.18 -1.33
N ARG A 189 13.14 2.45 -2.47
CA ARG A 189 14.08 1.50 -3.11
C ARG A 189 15.48 2.12 -3.03
N VAL A 190 16.53 1.30 -2.88
CA VAL A 190 17.91 1.80 -3.03
C VAL A 190 18.51 1.22 -4.29
N VAL A 191 18.98 2.09 -5.19
CA VAL A 191 19.59 1.73 -6.46
C VAL A 191 20.94 2.43 -6.55
N ASN A 192 22.02 1.67 -6.72
CA ASN A 192 23.38 2.23 -6.88
C ASN A 192 23.76 3.27 -5.81
N GLY A 193 23.44 2.99 -4.54
CA GLY A 193 23.71 3.91 -3.43
C GLY A 193 22.79 5.14 -3.37
N MET A 194 21.69 5.14 -4.12
CA MET A 194 20.68 6.20 -4.09
C MET A 194 19.35 5.67 -3.58
N VAL A 195 18.83 6.30 -2.54
CA VAL A 195 17.51 6.02 -1.95
C VAL A 195 16.46 6.79 -2.73
N VAL A 196 15.61 6.06 -3.44
CA VAL A 196 14.54 6.59 -4.27
C VAL A 196 13.23 6.55 -3.49
N ILE A 197 12.54 7.69 -3.42
CA ILE A 197 11.25 7.81 -2.74
C ILE A 197 10.35 8.84 -3.45
N GLY A 198 9.07 8.54 -3.53
CA GLY A 198 8.04 9.48 -3.98
C GLY A 198 7.15 9.96 -2.84
N ASN A 199 5.89 10.25 -3.15
CA ASN A 199 4.92 10.83 -2.22
C ASN A 199 3.49 10.46 -2.62
N GLY A 200 2.55 10.65 -1.70
CA GLY A 200 1.10 10.68 -1.92
C GLY A 200 0.51 12.07 -1.63
N GLY A 201 -0.78 12.25 -1.91
CA GLY A 201 -1.51 13.52 -1.67
C GLY A 201 -2.39 13.99 -2.83
N ALA A 202 -2.57 13.19 -3.89
CA ALA A 202 -3.39 13.56 -5.05
C ALA A 202 -4.86 13.85 -4.67
N GLU A 203 -5.37 13.24 -3.60
CA GLU A 203 -6.73 13.47 -3.09
C GLU A 203 -6.92 14.87 -2.50
N PHE A 204 -5.83 15.59 -2.18
CA PHE A 204 -5.87 16.87 -1.49
C PHE A 204 -5.36 18.05 -2.33
N GLY A 205 -4.67 17.80 -3.44
CA GLY A 205 -3.99 18.86 -4.20
C GLY A 205 -2.47 18.77 -4.11
N ALA A 206 -1.87 17.88 -4.90
CA ALA A 206 -0.44 17.63 -4.90
C ALA A 206 0.12 17.58 -6.32
N ARG A 207 1.34 18.09 -6.52
CA ARG A 207 2.15 17.89 -7.73
C ARG A 207 3.08 16.70 -7.52
N GLY A 208 2.87 15.62 -8.25
CA GLY A 208 3.63 14.40 -8.08
C GLY A 208 5.10 14.52 -8.51
N TYR A 209 5.96 13.82 -7.79
CA TYR A 209 7.36 13.61 -8.15
C TYR A 209 7.93 12.38 -7.46
N VAL A 210 9.09 11.95 -7.94
CA VAL A 210 9.99 11.01 -7.28
C VAL A 210 11.39 11.64 -7.23
N ALA A 211 12.14 11.38 -6.17
CA ALA A 211 13.50 11.90 -6.02
C ALA A 211 14.44 10.83 -5.49
N ALA A 212 15.72 10.97 -5.83
CA ALA A 212 16.79 10.12 -5.35
C ALA A 212 17.72 10.89 -4.43
N TYR A 213 18.09 10.26 -3.33
CA TYR A 213 18.96 10.82 -2.30
C TYR A 213 20.16 9.91 -2.11
N ASP A 214 21.33 10.50 -1.91
CA ASP A 214 22.53 9.79 -1.51
C ASP A 214 22.29 8.95 -0.25
N ALA A 215 22.58 7.65 -0.28
CA ALA A 215 22.32 6.76 0.85
C ALA A 215 23.13 7.10 2.10
N ASP A 216 24.32 7.70 1.94
CA ASP A 216 25.20 8.03 3.06
C ASP A 216 24.93 9.41 3.64
N THR A 217 24.60 10.39 2.79
CA THR A 217 24.50 11.80 3.21
C THR A 217 23.07 12.36 3.20
N GLY A 218 22.12 11.71 2.53
CA GLY A 218 20.76 12.24 2.34
C GLY A 218 20.69 13.43 1.37
N THR A 219 21.75 13.69 0.61
CA THR A 219 21.80 14.77 -0.40
C THR A 219 20.95 14.40 -1.62
N GLU A 220 20.04 15.27 -2.04
CA GLU A 220 19.24 15.08 -3.26
C GLU A 220 20.16 15.04 -4.50
N LYS A 221 20.08 13.96 -5.27
CA LYS A 221 20.87 13.75 -6.51
C LYS A 221 20.09 14.20 -7.73
N TRP A 222 18.83 13.82 -7.80
CA TRP A 222 17.91 14.21 -8.86
C TRP A 222 16.46 14.16 -8.36
N LYS A 223 15.59 14.87 -9.08
CA LYS A 223 14.14 14.90 -8.88
C LYS A 223 13.42 14.87 -10.22
N PHE A 224 12.44 13.99 -10.35
CA PHE A 224 11.60 13.83 -11.53
C PHE A 224 10.16 14.18 -11.17
N TYR A 225 9.65 15.30 -11.70
CA TYR A 225 8.22 15.62 -11.61
C TYR A 225 7.43 14.83 -12.64
N THR A 226 6.23 14.39 -12.28
CA THR A 226 5.35 13.58 -13.15
C THR A 226 4.32 14.42 -13.89
N VAL A 227 4.12 15.68 -13.49
CA VAL A 227 3.17 16.60 -14.14
C VAL A 227 3.78 18.00 -14.30
N PRO A 228 3.42 18.74 -15.36
CA PRO A 228 3.96 20.07 -15.64
C PRO A 228 3.60 21.10 -14.57
N ALA A 229 4.49 22.09 -14.41
CA ALA A 229 4.27 23.26 -13.58
C ALA A 229 3.26 24.21 -14.23
N GLN A 230 3.07 25.37 -13.61
CA GLN A 230 2.47 26.49 -14.32
C GLN A 230 3.34 26.85 -15.54
N PRO A 231 2.75 26.96 -16.74
CA PRO A 231 3.50 27.36 -17.94
C PRO A 231 4.19 28.72 -17.73
N GLY A 232 5.49 28.77 -18.02
CA GLY A 232 6.28 30.01 -18.00
C GLY A 232 6.82 30.44 -16.64
N THR A 233 6.55 29.71 -15.54
CA THR A 233 7.06 30.10 -14.20
C THR A 233 8.34 29.39 -13.78
N GLU A 234 8.61 28.21 -14.35
CA GLU A 234 9.76 27.37 -13.98
C GLU A 234 10.52 26.93 -15.23
N LYS A 235 11.84 26.75 -15.10
CA LYS A 235 12.64 26.08 -16.12
C LYS A 235 12.38 24.58 -16.04
N GLU A 236 11.36 24.11 -16.75
CA GLU A 236 11.03 22.69 -16.79
C GLU A 236 11.94 21.90 -17.74
N ALA A 237 12.11 20.62 -17.44
CA ALA A 237 12.75 19.67 -18.35
C ALA A 237 11.91 19.47 -19.62
N ASP A 238 12.55 19.10 -20.73
CA ASP A 238 11.88 19.04 -22.04
C ASP A 238 10.73 18.03 -22.11
N TYR A 239 10.78 16.95 -21.32
CA TYR A 239 9.69 15.99 -21.22
C TYR A 239 8.42 16.62 -20.62
N LEU A 240 8.56 17.53 -19.64
CA LEU A 240 7.43 18.26 -19.04
C LEU A 240 6.88 19.33 -19.98
N LYS A 241 7.74 20.02 -20.74
CA LYS A 241 7.28 20.95 -21.78
C LYS A 241 6.41 20.26 -22.83
N LYS A 242 6.81 19.04 -23.25
CA LYS A 242 6.01 18.20 -24.14
C LYS A 242 4.71 17.75 -23.47
N ALA A 243 4.80 17.32 -22.21
CA ALA A 243 3.61 16.91 -21.45
C ALA A 243 2.61 18.07 -21.28
N ALA A 244 3.06 19.32 -21.10
CA ALA A 244 2.21 20.50 -20.95
C ALA A 244 1.23 20.72 -22.12
N ALA A 245 1.59 20.28 -23.33
CA ALA A 245 0.68 20.33 -24.49
C ALA A 245 -0.57 19.43 -24.33
N THR A 246 -0.55 18.50 -23.36
CA THR A 246 -1.67 17.62 -23.03
C THR A 246 -2.51 18.09 -21.84
N TRP A 247 -2.26 19.30 -21.34
CA TRP A 247 -2.99 19.92 -20.24
C TRP A 247 -3.64 21.23 -20.68
N TYR A 248 -4.80 21.53 -20.09
CA TYR A 248 -5.61 22.71 -20.38
C TYR A 248 -6.04 23.38 -19.07
N GLY A 249 -6.38 24.67 -19.12
CA GLY A 249 -6.78 25.43 -17.93
C GLY A 249 -5.65 25.59 -16.90
N GLU A 250 -6.01 25.68 -15.63
CA GLU A 250 -5.10 26.04 -14.53
C GLU A 250 -4.81 24.86 -13.58
N TRP A 251 -4.43 23.70 -14.11
CA TRP A 251 -4.22 22.46 -13.33
C TRP A 251 -3.25 22.62 -12.16
N TRP A 252 -2.24 23.49 -12.30
CA TRP A 252 -1.22 23.74 -11.28
C TRP A 252 -1.79 24.30 -9.98
N LYS A 253 -2.97 24.94 -9.99
CA LYS A 253 -3.66 25.41 -8.78
C LYS A 253 -4.07 24.27 -7.84
N GLN A 254 -4.25 23.06 -8.37
CA GLN A 254 -4.55 21.84 -7.62
C GLN A 254 -3.39 20.84 -7.67
N GLY A 255 -2.23 21.26 -8.16
CA GLY A 255 -1.02 20.45 -8.31
C GLY A 255 -1.05 19.46 -9.49
N GLY A 256 -2.23 19.13 -10.04
CA GLY A 256 -2.37 18.22 -11.19
C GLY A 256 -2.39 16.73 -10.83
N GLY A 257 -1.80 16.32 -9.70
CA GLY A 257 -1.77 14.93 -9.23
C GLY A 257 -0.49 14.20 -9.65
N GLY A 258 -0.61 12.93 -10.01
CA GLY A 258 0.51 12.13 -10.53
C GLY A 258 1.51 11.69 -9.46
N THR A 259 1.06 11.58 -8.21
CA THR A 259 1.92 11.20 -7.07
C THR A 259 2.46 9.76 -7.22
N VAL A 260 3.74 9.55 -6.90
CA VAL A 260 4.44 8.24 -7.01
C VAL A 260 4.50 7.60 -5.62
N TRP A 261 3.40 7.00 -5.19
CA TRP A 261 3.21 6.64 -3.77
C TRP A 261 3.52 5.18 -3.40
N ASP A 262 3.84 4.31 -4.37
CA ASP A 262 4.08 2.88 -4.12
C ASP A 262 5.11 2.22 -5.05
N ALA A 263 4.69 1.66 -6.18
CA ALA A 263 5.52 0.73 -6.94
C ALA A 263 6.70 1.39 -7.67
N MET A 264 7.85 0.73 -7.54
CA MET A 264 9.07 0.97 -8.30
C MET A 264 9.72 -0.39 -8.60
N ALA A 265 10.36 -0.52 -9.76
CA ALA A 265 11.19 -1.68 -10.12
C ALA A 265 12.45 -1.22 -10.86
N TYR A 266 13.53 -1.99 -10.85
CA TYR A 266 14.80 -1.60 -11.47
C TYR A 266 15.37 -2.72 -12.33
N ASP A 267 15.83 -2.38 -13.53
CA ASP A 267 16.65 -3.28 -14.36
C ASP A 267 18.11 -2.78 -14.35
N PRO A 268 19.03 -3.48 -13.66
CA PRO A 268 20.44 -3.14 -13.64
C PRO A 268 21.15 -3.21 -15.00
N GLU A 269 20.70 -4.08 -15.91
CA GLU A 269 21.31 -4.23 -17.24
C GLU A 269 20.99 -3.04 -18.15
N LEU A 270 19.80 -2.46 -17.98
CA LEU A 270 19.32 -1.33 -18.78
C LEU A 270 19.58 0.03 -18.10
N ASP A 271 19.97 0.02 -16.81
CA ASP A 271 20.02 1.18 -15.93
C ASP A 271 18.71 2.00 -15.92
N LEU A 272 17.58 1.28 -15.99
CA LEU A 272 16.23 1.87 -15.99
C LEU A 272 15.51 1.59 -14.68
N LEU A 273 15.11 2.67 -14.02
CA LEU A 273 14.14 2.67 -12.93
C LEU A 273 12.74 2.87 -13.53
N TYR A 274 11.83 1.95 -13.25
CA TYR A 274 10.43 2.03 -13.61
C TYR A 274 9.63 2.53 -12.42
N ILE A 275 8.83 3.57 -12.63
CA ILE A 275 7.94 4.16 -11.61
C ILE A 275 6.50 4.10 -12.07
N GLY A 276 5.60 3.84 -11.12
CA GLY A 276 4.16 3.94 -11.34
C GLY A 276 3.64 5.31 -10.95
N VAL A 277 2.90 5.98 -11.84
CA VAL A 277 2.37 7.33 -11.63
C VAL A 277 0.89 7.31 -11.26
N GLY A 278 0.51 8.11 -10.26
CA GLY A 278 -0.84 8.16 -9.71
C GLY A 278 -1.89 8.87 -10.58
N ASN A 279 -3.06 9.03 -9.97
CA ASN A 279 -4.27 9.68 -10.47
C ASN A 279 -4.14 11.21 -10.55
N GLY A 280 -5.09 11.85 -11.22
CA GLY A 280 -5.17 13.31 -11.34
C GLY A 280 -5.73 14.01 -10.10
N SER A 281 -5.31 15.27 -9.89
CA SER A 281 -5.81 16.15 -8.83
C SER A 281 -6.40 17.45 -9.41
N PRO A 282 -7.72 17.72 -9.25
CA PRO A 282 -8.75 16.80 -8.72
C PRO A 282 -8.96 15.59 -9.65
N TRP A 283 -9.68 14.56 -9.19
CA TRP A 283 -10.02 13.39 -10.03
C TRP A 283 -10.84 13.82 -11.25
N ASN A 284 -11.85 14.65 -11.07
CA ASN A 284 -12.71 15.10 -12.17
C ASN A 284 -11.96 15.98 -13.19
N GLN A 285 -11.76 15.47 -14.40
CA GLN A 285 -11.02 16.17 -15.45
C GLN A 285 -11.67 17.49 -15.90
N ALA A 286 -13.00 17.67 -15.73
CA ALA A 286 -13.64 18.96 -16.02
C ALA A 286 -13.01 20.11 -15.24
N TYR A 287 -12.73 19.88 -13.95
CA TYR A 287 -12.13 20.86 -13.05
C TYR A 287 -10.60 20.89 -13.16
N ARG A 288 -9.97 19.75 -13.43
CA ARG A 288 -8.51 19.66 -13.54
C ARG A 288 -7.96 20.23 -14.85
N SER A 289 -8.63 19.96 -15.97
CA SER A 289 -8.10 20.22 -17.30
C SER A 289 -9.20 20.47 -18.35
N GLU A 290 -10.27 21.16 -17.95
CA GLU A 290 -11.41 21.53 -18.83
C GLU A 290 -12.04 20.36 -19.59
N GLY A 291 -11.91 19.13 -19.07
CA GLY A 291 -12.42 17.92 -19.71
C GLY A 291 -11.64 17.48 -20.97
N LYS A 292 -10.41 17.97 -21.14
CA LYS A 292 -9.56 17.78 -22.33
C LYS A 292 -8.17 17.24 -21.97
N GLY A 293 -7.52 16.66 -22.98
CA GLY A 293 -6.12 16.27 -22.95
C GLY A 293 -5.87 14.94 -22.25
N ASP A 294 -4.68 14.39 -22.51
CA ASP A 294 -4.22 13.14 -21.90
C ASP A 294 -3.72 13.35 -20.46
N ASN A 295 -3.35 14.59 -20.13
CA ASN A 295 -2.80 14.99 -18.83
C ASN A 295 -1.56 14.16 -18.45
N LEU A 296 -0.56 14.13 -19.32
CA LEU A 296 0.67 13.38 -19.09
C LEU A 296 1.44 13.91 -17.85
N TYR A 297 1.98 13.08 -16.98
CA TYR A 297 2.09 11.60 -17.06
C TYR A 297 1.16 10.88 -16.08
N LEU A 298 -0.04 11.41 -15.81
CA LEU A 298 -1.02 10.73 -14.95
C LEU A 298 -1.27 9.29 -15.40
N SER A 299 -1.52 8.39 -14.44
CA SER A 299 -1.80 6.97 -14.66
C SER A 299 -0.86 6.33 -15.70
N SER A 300 0.44 6.49 -15.50
CA SER A 300 1.46 5.99 -16.43
C SER A 300 2.49 5.11 -15.75
N ILE A 301 3.05 4.18 -16.51
CA ILE A 301 4.35 3.58 -16.22
C ILE A 301 5.38 4.48 -16.90
N VAL A 302 6.35 4.97 -16.13
CA VAL A 302 7.44 5.82 -16.65
C VAL A 302 8.77 5.15 -16.35
N ALA A 303 9.66 5.10 -17.34
CA ALA A 303 11.04 4.69 -17.17
C ALA A 303 11.94 5.93 -17.12
N VAL A 304 12.84 5.95 -16.15
CA VAL A 304 13.90 6.97 -16.02
C VAL A 304 15.25 6.30 -15.86
N HIS A 305 16.32 6.95 -16.30
CA HIS A 305 17.67 6.50 -16.02
C HIS A 305 17.96 6.61 -14.52
N ALA A 306 18.30 5.52 -13.86
CA ALA A 306 18.37 5.48 -12.39
C ALA A 306 19.42 6.43 -11.81
N LYS A 307 20.52 6.68 -12.54
CA LYS A 307 21.61 7.58 -12.12
C LYS A 307 21.28 9.06 -12.22
N THR A 308 20.52 9.46 -13.24
CA THR A 308 20.31 10.87 -13.57
C THR A 308 18.88 11.35 -13.36
N GLY A 309 17.92 10.43 -13.27
CA GLY A 309 16.49 10.74 -13.26
C GLY A 309 15.96 11.19 -14.63
N GLU A 310 16.76 11.09 -15.69
CA GLU A 310 16.35 11.50 -17.03
C GLU A 310 15.26 10.59 -17.60
N TYR A 311 14.24 11.20 -18.20
CA TYR A 311 13.16 10.50 -18.88
C TYR A 311 13.70 9.58 -19.99
N ALA A 312 13.27 8.31 -20.00
CA ALA A 312 13.55 7.37 -21.09
C ALA A 312 12.30 7.12 -21.95
N TRP A 313 11.24 6.57 -21.36
CA TRP A 313 9.97 6.29 -22.05
C TRP A 313 8.80 6.27 -21.07
N HIS A 314 7.56 6.28 -21.58
CA HIS A 314 6.37 6.02 -20.77
C HIS A 314 5.31 5.23 -21.55
N TYR A 315 4.40 4.60 -20.81
CA TYR A 315 3.14 4.07 -21.32
C TYR A 315 2.00 4.52 -20.39
N GLN A 316 1.01 5.22 -20.93
CA GLN A 316 -0.12 5.73 -20.15
C GLN A 316 -1.27 4.71 -20.16
N THR A 317 -1.61 4.16 -18.99
CA THR A 317 -2.63 3.12 -18.83
C THR A 317 -4.05 3.69 -18.88
N THR A 318 -4.24 4.93 -18.43
CA THR A 318 -5.55 5.61 -18.40
C THR A 318 -5.40 7.09 -18.78
N PRO A 319 -5.43 7.42 -20.08
CA PRO A 319 -5.38 8.80 -20.54
C PRO A 319 -6.53 9.67 -20.00
N GLY A 320 -6.18 10.85 -19.50
CA GLY A 320 -7.15 11.78 -18.92
C GLY A 320 -7.92 11.21 -17.72
N ASP A 321 -7.28 10.39 -16.88
CA ASP A 321 -7.87 9.75 -15.68
C ASP A 321 -8.93 10.62 -14.98
N SER A 322 -10.09 10.03 -14.70
CA SER A 322 -11.20 10.69 -14.00
C SER A 322 -11.81 9.86 -12.87
N TRP A 323 -11.17 8.75 -12.51
CA TRP A 323 -11.76 7.68 -11.70
C TRP A 323 -10.83 7.21 -10.58
N ASP A 324 -9.84 8.03 -10.21
CA ASP A 324 -8.78 7.63 -9.29
C ASP A 324 -8.05 6.36 -9.77
N PHE A 325 -7.87 6.22 -11.09
CA PHE A 325 -7.11 5.12 -11.65
C PHE A 325 -5.63 5.46 -11.66
N THR A 326 -4.94 4.99 -10.63
CA THR A 326 -3.49 5.06 -10.50
C THR A 326 -2.82 3.94 -11.30
N ALA A 327 -1.58 4.18 -11.73
CA ALA A 327 -0.65 3.16 -12.24
C ALA A 327 0.51 2.91 -11.27
N THR A 328 0.29 3.15 -9.98
CA THR A 328 1.24 3.00 -8.87
C THR A 328 1.31 1.56 -8.34
N GLN A 329 0.58 0.63 -8.94
CA GLN A 329 0.51 -0.75 -8.46
C GLN A 329 1.73 -1.55 -8.86
N HIS A 330 1.93 -2.66 -8.17
CA HIS A 330 3.11 -3.51 -8.26
C HIS A 330 3.59 -3.74 -9.71
N ILE A 331 4.83 -3.35 -9.99
CA ILE A 331 5.51 -3.53 -11.26
C ILE A 331 6.45 -4.72 -11.11
N MET A 332 6.31 -5.73 -11.98
CA MET A 332 7.20 -6.90 -12.00
C MET A 332 7.96 -6.98 -13.32
N LEU A 333 9.24 -7.31 -13.26
CA LEU A 333 10.08 -7.51 -14.43
C LEU A 333 10.30 -9.01 -14.66
N ALA A 334 10.23 -9.46 -15.90
CA ALA A 334 10.53 -10.84 -16.24
C ALA A 334 11.10 -10.95 -17.66
N ASP A 335 11.94 -11.96 -17.88
CA ASP A 335 12.33 -12.37 -19.21
C ASP A 335 11.42 -13.54 -19.63
N MET A 336 10.68 -13.39 -20.73
CA MET A 336 9.68 -14.37 -21.15
C MET A 336 9.72 -14.60 -22.65
N GLU A 337 9.38 -15.81 -23.08
CA GLU A 337 9.14 -16.11 -24.48
C GLU A 337 7.72 -15.69 -24.88
N ILE A 338 7.63 -14.75 -25.83
CA ILE A 338 6.37 -14.22 -26.36
C ILE A 338 6.46 -14.23 -27.87
N GLY A 339 5.54 -14.96 -28.53
CA GLY A 339 5.55 -15.10 -29.99
C GLY A 339 6.83 -15.74 -30.55
N GLY A 340 7.41 -16.71 -29.83
CA GLY A 340 8.67 -17.38 -30.20
C GLY A 340 9.93 -16.54 -30.01
N GLN A 341 9.83 -15.35 -29.41
CA GLN A 341 10.97 -14.47 -29.14
C GLN A 341 11.14 -14.27 -27.64
N LYS A 342 12.39 -14.32 -27.14
CA LYS A 342 12.72 -13.90 -25.78
C LYS A 342 12.56 -12.38 -25.67
N LYS A 343 11.68 -11.94 -24.78
CA LYS A 343 11.38 -10.53 -24.52
C LYS A 343 11.70 -10.19 -23.07
N LYS A 344 12.30 -9.01 -22.89
CA LYS A 344 12.47 -8.37 -21.59
C LYS A 344 11.19 -7.59 -21.28
N VAL A 345 10.34 -8.10 -20.40
CA VAL A 345 9.03 -7.51 -20.14
C VAL A 345 8.91 -6.84 -18.78
N LEU A 346 7.95 -5.91 -18.72
CA LEU A 346 7.37 -5.32 -17.52
C LEU A 346 5.89 -5.71 -17.48
N MET A 347 5.40 -6.11 -16.30
CA MET A 347 4.02 -6.50 -16.07
C MET A 347 3.39 -5.63 -14.98
N GLN A 348 2.15 -5.19 -15.18
CA GLN A 348 1.38 -4.47 -14.16
C GLN A 348 -0.12 -4.74 -14.29
N ALA A 349 -0.82 -4.83 -13.15
CA ALA A 349 -2.28 -4.80 -13.07
C ALA A 349 -2.76 -3.56 -12.28
N PRO A 350 -2.85 -2.38 -12.91
CA PRO A 350 -3.30 -1.17 -12.24
C PRO A 350 -4.79 -1.19 -11.84
N LYS A 351 -5.23 -0.12 -11.16
CA LYS A 351 -6.59 0.03 -10.62
C LYS A 351 -7.67 -0.11 -11.69
N ASN A 352 -7.34 0.26 -12.94
CA ASN A 352 -8.29 0.30 -14.05
C ASN A 352 -8.80 -1.09 -14.52
N GLY A 353 -8.22 -2.19 -14.01
CA GLY A 353 -8.71 -3.55 -14.27
C GLY A 353 -8.13 -4.26 -15.49
N PHE A 354 -7.18 -3.64 -16.20
CA PHE A 354 -6.39 -4.28 -17.26
C PHE A 354 -5.06 -4.80 -16.73
N PHE A 355 -4.61 -5.93 -17.25
CA PHE A 355 -3.28 -6.47 -17.04
C PHE A 355 -2.43 -6.13 -18.27
N TYR A 356 -1.33 -5.42 -18.07
CA TYR A 356 -0.45 -4.94 -19.14
C TYR A 356 0.85 -5.72 -19.16
N VAL A 357 1.31 -6.08 -20.37
CA VAL A 357 2.67 -6.55 -20.63
C VAL A 357 3.32 -5.59 -21.60
N LEU A 358 4.42 -4.97 -21.18
CA LEU A 358 5.20 -4.03 -21.98
C LEU A 358 6.61 -4.59 -22.23
N ASP A 359 7.22 -4.24 -23.35
CA ASP A 359 8.66 -4.37 -23.54
C ASP A 359 9.35 -3.32 -22.66
N ARG A 360 10.10 -3.75 -21.64
CA ARG A 360 10.67 -2.84 -20.66
C ARG A 360 11.87 -2.04 -21.17
N THR A 361 12.37 -2.37 -22.37
CA THR A 361 13.48 -1.64 -23.00
C THR A 361 13.02 -0.33 -23.65
N ASN A 362 11.75 -0.24 -24.06
CA ASN A 362 11.25 0.89 -24.87
C ASN A 362 9.80 1.29 -24.59
N GLY A 363 9.09 0.59 -23.70
CA GLY A 363 7.71 0.90 -23.32
C GLY A 363 6.64 0.39 -24.29
N LYS A 364 7.01 -0.34 -25.35
CA LYS A 364 6.06 -0.86 -26.34
C LYS A 364 5.06 -1.81 -25.68
N LEU A 365 3.77 -1.56 -25.88
CA LEU A 365 2.70 -2.47 -25.48
C LEU A 365 2.80 -3.78 -26.27
N LEU A 366 2.90 -4.90 -25.53
CA LEU A 366 2.91 -6.26 -26.10
C LEU A 366 1.52 -6.90 -26.02
N SER A 367 0.83 -6.74 -24.89
CA SER A 367 -0.55 -7.19 -24.71
C SER A 367 -1.23 -6.48 -23.55
N ALA A 368 -2.56 -6.36 -23.63
CA ALA A 368 -3.39 -5.93 -22.51
C ALA A 368 -4.78 -6.55 -22.55
N LYS A 369 -5.25 -7.06 -21.40
CA LYS A 369 -6.59 -7.62 -21.24
C LYS A 369 -7.10 -7.38 -19.83
N ASN A 370 -8.42 -7.19 -19.69
CA ASN A 370 -9.03 -7.03 -18.39
C ASN A 370 -8.95 -8.34 -17.58
N PHE A 371 -8.45 -8.28 -16.35
CA PHE A 371 -8.35 -9.43 -15.44
C PHE A 371 -9.55 -9.54 -14.49
N VAL A 372 -10.41 -8.52 -14.48
CA VAL A 372 -11.74 -8.52 -13.86
C VAL A 372 -12.75 -7.89 -14.82
N PRO A 373 -14.07 -8.01 -14.58
CA PRO A 373 -15.06 -7.22 -15.30
C PRO A 373 -14.83 -5.71 -15.14
N VAL A 374 -14.82 -4.99 -16.25
CA VAL A 374 -14.66 -3.52 -16.30
C VAL A 374 -15.78 -2.89 -17.12
N ASN A 375 -16.23 -1.67 -16.78
CA ASN A 375 -17.29 -0.96 -17.51
C ASN A 375 -16.93 0.45 -18.01
N TRP A 376 -15.73 0.94 -17.70
CA TRP A 376 -15.23 2.23 -18.18
C TRP A 376 -14.63 2.17 -19.60
N ALA A 377 -14.21 0.99 -20.04
CA ALA A 377 -13.68 0.71 -21.37
C ALA A 377 -14.05 -0.70 -21.82
N SER A 378 -14.14 -0.94 -23.13
CA SER A 378 -14.44 -2.26 -23.71
C SER A 378 -13.20 -3.08 -24.06
N GLY A 379 -12.02 -2.46 -24.08
CA GLY A 379 -10.75 -3.09 -24.42
C GLY A 379 -9.62 -2.07 -24.57
N ILE A 380 -8.43 -2.55 -24.93
CA ILE A 380 -7.31 -1.72 -25.39
C ILE A 380 -7.18 -1.91 -26.89
N ASP A 381 -7.20 -0.82 -27.66
CA ASP A 381 -6.86 -0.83 -29.07
C ASP A 381 -5.35 -1.06 -29.21
N MET A 382 -4.97 -2.23 -29.70
CA MET A 382 -3.57 -2.63 -29.83
C MET A 382 -2.80 -1.85 -30.92
N THR A 383 -3.50 -1.13 -31.79
CA THR A 383 -2.88 -0.27 -32.82
C THR A 383 -2.37 1.03 -32.20
N THR A 384 -3.20 1.66 -31.37
CA THR A 384 -2.89 2.93 -30.72
C THR A 384 -2.32 2.76 -29.31
N GLY A 385 -2.50 1.59 -28.70
CA GLY A 385 -2.18 1.30 -27.31
C GLY A 385 -3.15 1.93 -26.31
N ARG A 386 -4.28 2.48 -26.75
CA ARG A 386 -5.22 3.28 -25.93
C ARG A 386 -6.47 2.50 -25.54
N PRO A 387 -7.09 2.80 -24.39
CA PRO A 387 -8.38 2.21 -24.03
C PRO A 387 -9.49 2.69 -24.98
N ILE A 388 -10.39 1.76 -25.31
CA ILE A 388 -11.63 2.04 -26.03
C ILE A 388 -12.67 2.41 -24.97
N GLU A 389 -12.72 3.69 -24.63
CA GLU A 389 -13.55 4.21 -23.53
C GLU A 389 -15.05 4.07 -23.79
N ASN A 390 -15.80 3.76 -22.74
CA ASN A 390 -17.24 3.93 -22.68
C ASN A 390 -17.54 5.42 -22.42
N PRO A 391 -18.21 6.15 -23.34
CA PRO A 391 -18.52 7.57 -23.16
C PRO A 391 -19.30 7.88 -21.88
N GLU A 392 -20.16 6.96 -21.41
CA GLU A 392 -20.93 7.13 -20.17
C GLU A 392 -20.05 7.18 -18.92
N ALA A 393 -18.82 6.65 -18.97
CA ALA A 393 -17.87 6.73 -17.88
C ALA A 393 -17.39 8.16 -17.61
N ARG A 394 -17.50 9.06 -18.60
CA ARG A 394 -17.20 10.49 -18.46
C ARG A 394 -18.39 11.23 -17.86
N TYR A 395 -18.71 10.91 -16.60
CA TYR A 395 -19.84 11.44 -15.82
C TYR A 395 -19.97 12.97 -15.83
N TYR A 396 -18.85 13.68 -15.90
CA TYR A 396 -18.82 15.14 -15.98
C TYR A 396 -19.19 15.70 -17.37
N LYS A 397 -19.13 14.89 -18.43
CA LYS A 397 -19.60 15.25 -19.78
C LYS A 397 -21.07 14.90 -19.97
N THR A 398 -21.50 13.75 -19.47
CA THR A 398 -22.90 13.31 -19.58
C THR A 398 -23.83 14.01 -18.58
N GLY A 399 -23.28 14.50 -17.46
CA GLY A 399 -24.04 15.07 -16.35
C GLY A 399 -24.82 14.02 -15.55
N LYS A 400 -24.58 12.73 -15.79
CA LYS A 400 -25.29 11.61 -15.16
C LYS A 400 -24.36 10.85 -14.20
N PRO A 401 -24.89 10.27 -13.10
CA PRO A 401 -24.14 9.34 -12.27
C PRO A 401 -23.58 8.16 -13.08
N PHE A 402 -22.35 7.75 -12.78
CA PHE A 402 -21.73 6.55 -13.34
C PHE A 402 -21.27 5.62 -12.21
N ILE A 403 -21.84 4.42 -12.13
CA ILE A 403 -21.38 3.39 -11.18
C ILE A 403 -20.18 2.67 -11.81
N GLY A 404 -18.97 3.11 -11.48
CA GLY A 404 -17.75 2.55 -12.06
C GLY A 404 -17.37 1.23 -11.42
N SER A 405 -17.08 0.24 -12.26
CA SER A 405 -16.44 -1.02 -11.89
C SER A 405 -15.25 -1.20 -12.83
N PRO A 406 -14.00 -1.10 -12.34
CA PRO A 406 -13.63 -0.95 -10.94
C PRO A 406 -13.98 0.45 -10.40
N GLY A 407 -14.24 0.54 -9.09
CA GLY A 407 -14.36 1.81 -8.37
C GLY A 407 -13.00 2.43 -8.06
N ALA A 408 -12.99 3.50 -7.25
CA ALA A 408 -11.77 4.26 -6.89
C ALA A 408 -10.71 3.42 -6.17
N THR A 409 -11.10 2.36 -5.45
CA THR A 409 -10.16 1.42 -4.83
C THR A 409 -9.46 0.49 -5.84
N GLY A 410 -9.95 0.48 -7.09
CA GLY A 410 -9.44 -0.25 -8.23
C GLY A 410 -9.67 -1.76 -8.19
N ALA A 411 -9.45 -2.40 -9.33
CA ALA A 411 -9.46 -3.86 -9.49
C ALA A 411 -8.30 -4.54 -8.76
N HIS A 412 -7.19 -3.84 -8.62
CA HIS A 412 -6.03 -4.20 -7.83
C HIS A 412 -5.46 -2.87 -7.32
N SER A 413 -5.22 -2.79 -6.00
CA SER A 413 -4.63 -1.63 -5.31
C SER A 413 -3.16 -1.92 -4.97
N TRP A 414 -2.62 -1.37 -3.90
CA TRP A 414 -1.20 -1.52 -3.54
C TRP A 414 -0.77 -2.95 -3.13
N HIS A 415 -1.70 -3.82 -2.71
CA HIS A 415 -1.40 -5.17 -2.21
C HIS A 415 -0.53 -5.97 -3.20
N PRO A 416 0.73 -6.31 -2.89
CA PRO A 416 1.62 -6.82 -3.92
C PRO A 416 1.16 -8.12 -4.60
N MET A 417 1.31 -8.17 -5.93
CA MET A 417 1.23 -9.43 -6.71
C MET A 417 2.46 -10.32 -6.47
N ALA A 418 2.42 -11.57 -6.94
CA ALA A 418 3.60 -12.41 -7.03
C ALA A 418 3.68 -13.13 -8.39
N PHE A 419 4.88 -13.37 -8.90
CA PHE A 419 5.11 -14.11 -10.13
C PHE A 419 5.84 -15.42 -9.85
N ASP A 420 5.29 -16.54 -10.31
CA ASP A 420 6.01 -17.82 -10.33
C ASP A 420 6.63 -18.05 -11.72
N PRO A 421 7.97 -17.96 -11.86
CA PRO A 421 8.64 -18.14 -13.14
C PRO A 421 8.55 -19.58 -13.65
N LYS A 422 8.36 -20.58 -12.78
CA LYS A 422 8.26 -22.00 -13.18
C LYS A 422 6.97 -22.26 -13.95
N SER A 423 5.84 -21.81 -13.41
CA SER A 423 4.53 -21.96 -14.05
C SER A 423 4.18 -20.82 -15.02
N ARG A 424 5.01 -19.76 -15.07
CA ARG A 424 4.73 -18.50 -15.77
C ARG A 424 3.34 -17.98 -15.40
N THR A 425 3.14 -17.79 -14.10
CA THR A 425 1.83 -17.38 -13.56
C THR A 425 2.02 -16.16 -12.68
N VAL A 426 1.23 -15.13 -12.92
CA VAL A 426 1.10 -13.99 -12.02
C VAL A 426 -0.12 -14.20 -11.12
N PHE A 427 0.06 -14.11 -9.82
CA PHE A 427 -1.02 -14.14 -8.85
C PHE A 427 -1.42 -12.71 -8.48
N ILE A 428 -2.70 -12.39 -8.56
CA ILE A 428 -3.25 -11.04 -8.41
C ILE A 428 -4.26 -11.01 -7.26
N PRO A 429 -4.10 -10.12 -6.26
CA PRO A 429 -5.11 -9.87 -5.24
C PRO A 429 -6.14 -8.88 -5.79
N ALA A 430 -7.21 -9.42 -6.38
CA ALA A 430 -8.23 -8.66 -7.07
C ALA A 430 -9.37 -8.20 -6.14
N ASN A 431 -9.84 -6.98 -6.38
CA ASN A 431 -11.02 -6.39 -5.78
C ASN A 431 -12.13 -6.29 -6.83
N LEU A 432 -13.35 -6.65 -6.44
CA LEU A 432 -14.55 -6.40 -7.23
C LEU A 432 -15.44 -5.51 -6.37
N ALA A 433 -15.23 -4.20 -6.47
CA ALA A 433 -15.97 -3.19 -5.75
C ALA A 433 -16.22 -2.00 -6.69
N ALA A 434 -17.45 -1.51 -6.70
CA ALA A 434 -17.87 -0.38 -7.52
C ALA A 434 -17.80 0.94 -6.74
N PHE A 435 -17.76 2.06 -7.46
CA PHE A 435 -17.86 3.39 -6.87
C PHE A 435 -18.79 4.29 -7.70
N PRO A 436 -19.78 4.96 -7.08
CA PRO A 436 -20.63 5.94 -7.74
C PRO A 436 -19.89 7.26 -8.00
N TYR A 437 -19.64 7.59 -9.26
CA TYR A 437 -19.11 8.87 -9.69
C TYR A 437 -20.24 9.83 -10.06
N ILE A 438 -20.41 10.88 -9.26
CA ILE A 438 -21.42 11.93 -9.48
C ILE A 438 -20.70 13.28 -9.59
N PRO A 439 -20.89 14.04 -10.69
CA PRO A 439 -20.20 15.32 -10.83
C PRO A 439 -20.74 16.33 -9.81
N GLU A 440 -19.87 16.90 -8.97
CA GLU A 440 -20.27 17.99 -8.07
C GLU A 440 -20.40 19.29 -8.85
N LYS A 441 -21.55 19.95 -8.79
CA LYS A 441 -21.78 21.25 -9.45
C LYS A 441 -21.15 22.38 -8.64
N GLY A 442 -20.35 23.22 -9.31
CA GLY A 442 -19.74 24.40 -8.68
C GLY A 442 -18.70 24.05 -7.62
N TRP A 443 -18.04 22.90 -7.77
CA TRP A 443 -17.01 22.43 -6.85
C TRP A 443 -15.87 23.45 -6.72
N LYS A 444 -15.37 23.60 -5.49
CA LYS A 444 -14.20 24.41 -5.16
C LYS A 444 -13.30 23.66 -4.21
N ALA A 445 -12.00 23.69 -4.46
CA ALA A 445 -11.01 23.12 -3.57
C ALA A 445 -10.96 23.84 -2.21
N ASN A 446 -10.53 23.12 -1.18
CA ASN A 446 -10.30 23.65 0.16
C ASN A 446 -8.96 23.13 0.69
N ARG A 447 -8.31 23.87 1.59
CA ARG A 447 -7.05 23.45 2.23
C ARG A 447 -7.22 22.20 3.09
N LEU A 448 -8.40 21.98 3.67
CA LEU A 448 -8.75 20.78 4.43
C LEU A 448 -9.85 20.00 3.68
N GLY A 449 -9.83 18.68 3.80
CA GLY A 449 -10.80 17.78 3.17
C GLY A 449 -10.41 17.30 1.77
N PHE A 450 -11.14 16.30 1.28
CA PHE A 450 -10.90 15.74 -0.05
C PHE A 450 -11.24 16.73 -1.15
N ASN A 451 -10.37 16.79 -2.17
CA ASN A 451 -10.44 17.68 -3.31
C ASN A 451 -10.56 16.90 -4.63
N VAL A 452 -11.58 16.04 -4.72
CA VAL A 452 -11.71 15.07 -5.84
C VAL A 452 -12.63 15.53 -6.97
N GLY A 453 -13.47 16.55 -6.76
CA GLY A 453 -14.40 17.07 -7.78
C GLY A 453 -15.59 16.14 -8.09
N VAL A 454 -15.92 15.26 -7.14
CA VAL A 454 -17.05 14.32 -7.16
C VAL A 454 -17.92 14.61 -5.94
N ASP A 455 -19.24 14.54 -6.10
CA ASP A 455 -20.20 14.78 -5.03
C ASP A 455 -20.31 13.53 -4.14
N ILE A 456 -19.44 13.48 -3.12
CA ILE A 456 -19.37 12.34 -2.18
C ILE A 456 -20.66 12.20 -1.36
N ALA A 457 -21.34 13.30 -1.07
CA ALA A 457 -22.59 13.25 -0.31
C ALA A 457 -23.74 12.68 -1.15
N ALA A 458 -23.84 13.04 -2.43
CA ALA A 458 -24.80 12.44 -3.35
C ALA A 458 -24.49 10.96 -3.65
N ALA A 459 -23.21 10.58 -3.58
CA ALA A 459 -22.73 9.22 -3.76
C ALA A 459 -22.95 8.31 -2.53
N ALA A 460 -23.36 8.88 -1.40
CA ALA A 460 -23.45 8.18 -0.13
C ALA A 460 -24.51 7.07 -0.13
N MET A 461 -24.18 5.92 0.47
CA MET A 461 -25.06 4.75 0.53
C MET A 461 -26.37 5.05 1.29
N PRO A 462 -27.54 4.96 0.63
CA PRO A 462 -28.80 5.25 1.30
C PRO A 462 -29.09 4.25 2.43
N ALA A 463 -29.91 4.68 3.40
CA ALA A 463 -30.50 3.80 4.41
C ALA A 463 -31.65 2.96 3.83
N ASP A 464 -31.34 2.21 2.77
CA ASP A 464 -32.26 1.28 2.12
C ASP A 464 -31.67 -0.13 2.15
N LYS A 465 -32.45 -1.09 2.67
CA LYS A 465 -31.99 -2.47 2.85
C LYS A 465 -31.71 -3.15 1.51
N ALA A 466 -32.57 -2.97 0.50
CA ALA A 466 -32.41 -3.64 -0.79
C ALA A 466 -31.18 -3.11 -1.53
N VAL A 467 -30.94 -1.81 -1.50
CA VAL A 467 -29.73 -1.19 -2.09
C VAL A 467 -28.46 -1.69 -1.39
N ARG A 468 -28.45 -1.67 -0.05
CA ARG A 468 -27.30 -2.15 0.74
C ARG A 468 -27.01 -3.63 0.50
N ASP A 469 -28.05 -4.48 0.49
CA ASP A 469 -27.91 -5.91 0.21
C ASP A 469 -27.37 -6.16 -1.20
N ALA A 470 -27.85 -5.41 -2.20
CA ALA A 470 -27.35 -5.50 -3.58
C ALA A 470 -25.88 -5.06 -3.69
N ALA A 471 -25.51 -3.94 -3.07
CA ALA A 471 -24.13 -3.45 -3.06
C ALA A 471 -23.18 -4.42 -2.34
N MET A 472 -23.61 -4.97 -1.20
CA MET A 472 -22.89 -6.02 -0.49
C MET A 472 -22.74 -7.26 -1.34
N LYS A 473 -23.78 -7.71 -2.05
CA LYS A 473 -23.71 -8.87 -2.94
C LYS A 473 -22.76 -8.66 -4.11
N ALA A 474 -22.72 -7.46 -4.69
CA ALA A 474 -21.84 -7.10 -5.79
C ALA A 474 -20.37 -6.90 -5.37
N THR A 475 -20.12 -6.68 -4.08
CA THR A 475 -18.78 -6.42 -3.52
C THR A 475 -18.12 -7.72 -3.09
N THR A 476 -17.05 -8.13 -3.77
CA THR A 476 -16.28 -9.35 -3.48
C THR A 476 -14.79 -9.16 -3.71
N GLY A 477 -13.97 -10.15 -3.38
CA GLY A 477 -12.54 -10.20 -3.74
C GLY A 477 -12.18 -11.52 -4.40
N ALA A 478 -10.99 -11.61 -4.99
CA ALA A 478 -10.47 -12.87 -5.49
C ALA A 478 -8.94 -12.91 -5.46
N LEU A 479 -8.39 -14.12 -5.34
CA LEU A 479 -7.04 -14.43 -5.80
C LEU A 479 -7.14 -14.98 -7.22
N ILE A 480 -6.50 -14.31 -8.17
CA ILE A 480 -6.53 -14.70 -9.59
C ILE A 480 -5.15 -15.19 -9.99
N ALA A 481 -5.07 -16.38 -10.58
CA ALA A 481 -3.88 -16.82 -11.30
C ALA A 481 -4.00 -16.46 -12.77
N TRP A 482 -3.11 -15.60 -13.24
CA TRP A 482 -3.12 -15.01 -14.56
C TRP A 482 -1.94 -15.49 -15.38
N ASP A 483 -2.18 -15.89 -16.62
CA ASP A 483 -1.15 -16.15 -17.61
C ASP A 483 -0.81 -14.85 -18.35
N PRO A 484 0.36 -14.24 -18.15
CA PRO A 484 0.70 -12.97 -18.80
C PRO A 484 0.92 -13.11 -20.31
N VAL A 485 1.26 -14.30 -20.82
CA VAL A 485 1.53 -14.54 -22.24
C VAL A 485 0.23 -14.73 -23.00
N THR A 486 -0.66 -15.59 -22.49
CA THR A 486 -1.94 -15.88 -23.15
C THR A 486 -3.05 -14.90 -22.76
N GLN A 487 -2.83 -14.06 -21.74
CA GLN A 487 -3.78 -13.08 -21.21
C GLN A 487 -5.10 -13.73 -20.75
N LYS A 488 -4.98 -14.85 -20.01
CA LYS A 488 -6.11 -15.63 -19.52
C LYS A 488 -5.97 -15.96 -18.03
N GLU A 489 -7.12 -15.99 -17.35
CA GLU A 489 -7.22 -16.57 -16.01
C GLU A 489 -7.00 -18.10 -16.11
N LYS A 490 -6.06 -18.62 -15.33
CA LYS A 490 -5.82 -20.06 -15.17
C LYS A 490 -6.78 -20.65 -14.14
N TRP A 491 -6.96 -19.95 -13.02
CA TRP A 491 -7.89 -20.30 -11.94
C TRP A 491 -8.16 -19.07 -11.06
N ARG A 492 -9.20 -19.15 -10.23
CA ARG A 492 -9.50 -18.17 -9.18
C ARG A 492 -9.90 -18.82 -7.86
N VAL A 493 -9.58 -18.13 -6.76
CA VAL A 493 -10.19 -18.35 -5.44
C VAL A 493 -11.04 -17.13 -5.11
N SER A 494 -12.34 -17.31 -4.99
CA SER A 494 -13.27 -16.23 -4.62
C SER A 494 -13.26 -15.99 -3.11
N TYR A 495 -13.23 -14.72 -2.71
CA TYR A 495 -13.29 -14.30 -1.31
C TYR A 495 -14.59 -13.58 -0.99
N LYS A 496 -15.00 -13.67 0.29
CA LYS A 496 -16.21 -13.04 0.80
C LYS A 496 -16.24 -11.55 0.49
N GLY A 497 -15.14 -10.83 0.75
CA GLY A 497 -14.99 -9.41 0.44
C GLY A 497 -13.63 -9.10 -0.21
N PRO A 498 -13.45 -7.86 -0.68
CA PRO A 498 -12.22 -7.36 -1.28
C PRO A 498 -11.16 -7.07 -0.20
N TRP A 499 -10.08 -6.38 -0.61
CA TRP A 499 -9.04 -5.88 0.28
C TRP A 499 -8.26 -6.98 0.99
N ASN A 500 -8.07 -8.10 0.29
CA ASN A 500 -7.20 -9.19 0.74
C ASN A 500 -5.74 -8.82 0.48
N GLY A 501 -4.85 -9.36 1.30
CA GLY A 501 -3.45 -8.93 1.34
C GLY A 501 -2.61 -9.36 0.15
N GLY A 502 -1.38 -8.84 0.16
CA GLY A 502 -0.37 -9.14 -0.83
C GLY A 502 0.09 -10.60 -0.83
N LEU A 503 0.84 -10.95 -1.86
CA LEU A 503 1.16 -12.32 -2.23
C LEU A 503 2.65 -12.61 -2.16
N LEU A 504 2.96 -13.91 -1.95
CA LEU A 504 4.29 -14.50 -2.05
C LEU A 504 4.17 -15.82 -2.80
N ALA A 505 4.94 -15.98 -3.87
CA ALA A 505 5.12 -17.27 -4.53
C ALA A 505 6.42 -17.93 -4.06
N THR A 506 6.46 -19.27 -4.00
CA THR A 506 7.64 -20.01 -3.52
C THR A 506 8.02 -21.18 -4.43
N GLY A 507 9.28 -21.60 -4.32
CA GLY A 507 9.83 -22.79 -4.97
C GLY A 507 9.14 -24.09 -4.56
N GLY A 508 8.38 -24.10 -3.46
CA GLY A 508 7.56 -25.23 -3.02
C GLY A 508 6.20 -25.38 -3.73
N ASP A 509 5.98 -24.63 -4.82
CA ASP A 509 4.72 -24.59 -5.59
C ASP A 509 3.52 -24.13 -4.73
N LEU A 510 3.79 -23.14 -3.87
CA LEU A 510 2.81 -22.48 -3.01
C LEU A 510 2.73 -20.99 -3.30
N VAL A 511 1.51 -20.45 -3.20
CA VAL A 511 1.25 -19.02 -3.06
C VAL A 511 0.61 -18.74 -1.70
N PHE A 512 1.22 -17.83 -0.92
CA PHE A 512 0.73 -17.41 0.39
C PHE A 512 -0.05 -16.11 0.28
N GLN A 513 -1.15 -16.00 1.03
CA GLN A 513 -1.96 -14.78 1.10
C GLN A 513 -2.67 -14.64 2.44
N GLY A 514 -2.65 -13.44 2.99
CA GLY A 514 -3.56 -13.04 4.07
C GLY A 514 -4.90 -12.53 3.55
N THR A 515 -6.01 -12.82 4.24
CA THR A 515 -7.35 -12.39 3.82
C THR A 515 -7.91 -11.30 4.71
N ALA A 516 -8.89 -10.56 4.18
CA ALA A 516 -9.66 -9.59 4.94
C ALA A 516 -10.49 -10.24 6.07
N THR A 517 -10.81 -11.53 5.97
CA THR A 517 -11.49 -12.32 7.02
C THR A 517 -10.58 -12.68 8.19
N GLY A 518 -9.26 -12.45 8.06
CA GLY A 518 -8.28 -12.69 9.10
C GLY A 518 -7.64 -14.07 9.09
N ASP A 519 -7.61 -14.71 7.93
CA ASP A 519 -6.93 -15.98 7.71
C ASP A 519 -5.62 -15.75 6.94
N PHE A 520 -4.53 -16.38 7.37
CA PHE A 520 -3.31 -16.51 6.57
C PHE A 520 -3.31 -17.88 5.90
N ASN A 521 -3.27 -17.92 4.57
CA ASN A 521 -3.50 -19.12 3.79
C ASN A 521 -2.32 -19.45 2.87
N ALA A 522 -2.17 -20.74 2.56
CA ALA A 522 -1.31 -21.23 1.49
C ALA A 522 -2.15 -22.01 0.47
N TYR A 523 -1.96 -21.69 -0.81
CA TYR A 523 -2.63 -22.34 -1.93
C TYR A 523 -1.61 -22.99 -2.87
N ALA A 524 -1.98 -24.08 -3.52
CA ALA A 524 -1.17 -24.64 -4.60
C ALA A 524 -1.15 -23.69 -5.82
N THR A 525 0.03 -23.45 -6.39
CA THR A 525 0.17 -22.56 -7.57
C THR A 525 -0.56 -23.06 -8.81
N LYS A 526 -0.72 -24.39 -8.93
CA LYS A 526 -1.30 -25.03 -10.11
C LYS A 526 -2.81 -24.82 -10.27
N ASP A 527 -3.56 -24.89 -9.17
CA ASP A 527 -5.03 -24.98 -9.20
C ASP A 527 -5.74 -24.13 -8.14
N GLY A 528 -5.02 -23.39 -7.31
CA GLY A 528 -5.61 -22.54 -6.27
C GLY A 528 -6.21 -23.32 -5.09
N ARG A 529 -5.97 -24.63 -4.99
CA ARG A 529 -6.46 -25.43 -3.86
C ARG A 529 -5.80 -24.96 -2.57
N LYS A 530 -6.62 -24.61 -1.58
CA LYS A 530 -6.15 -24.25 -0.23
C LYS A 530 -5.57 -25.48 0.46
N LEU A 531 -4.30 -25.40 0.86
CA LEU A 531 -3.56 -26.50 1.49
C LEU A 531 -3.34 -26.28 2.98
N TRP A 532 -3.35 -25.02 3.42
CA TRP A 532 -3.12 -24.65 4.81
C TRP A 532 -3.78 -23.30 5.12
N SER A 533 -4.16 -23.10 6.37
CA SER A 533 -4.76 -21.87 6.87
C SER A 533 -4.48 -21.68 8.36
N PHE A 534 -4.32 -20.43 8.77
CA PHE A 534 -4.10 -20.03 10.15
C PHE A 534 -4.92 -18.79 10.52
N PRO A 535 -5.70 -18.80 11.63
CA PRO A 535 -6.48 -17.65 12.06
C PRO A 535 -5.60 -16.60 12.73
N ALA A 536 -5.32 -15.50 12.02
CA ALA A 536 -4.45 -14.42 12.48
C ALA A 536 -5.11 -13.44 13.45
N GLN A 537 -6.41 -13.61 13.73
CA GLN A 537 -7.25 -12.76 14.60
C GLN A 537 -7.53 -11.34 14.09
N THR A 538 -6.91 -10.93 12.98
CA THR A 538 -7.12 -9.65 12.29
C THR A 538 -7.04 -9.87 10.79
N GLY A 539 -7.72 -9.03 10.01
CA GLY A 539 -7.49 -8.94 8.57
C GLY A 539 -6.02 -8.66 8.26
N ILE A 540 -5.51 -9.25 7.18
CA ILE A 540 -4.12 -9.10 6.74
C ILE A 540 -4.10 -8.46 5.36
N VAL A 541 -3.42 -7.33 5.24
CA VAL A 541 -3.27 -6.58 3.99
C VAL A 541 -1.82 -6.62 3.47
N ALA A 542 -0.80 -6.70 4.33
CA ALA A 542 0.59 -6.77 3.90
C ALA A 542 0.91 -8.06 3.10
N ALA A 543 2.00 -8.00 2.32
CA ALA A 543 2.57 -9.18 1.67
C ALA A 543 3.48 -9.96 2.64
N PRO A 544 3.43 -11.29 2.61
CA PRO A 544 4.38 -12.14 3.34
C PRO A 544 5.76 -12.20 2.65
N ILE A 545 6.78 -12.63 3.40
CA ILE A 545 8.10 -13.01 2.89
C ILE A 545 8.44 -14.46 3.27
N SER A 546 9.39 -15.06 2.56
CA SER A 546 10.00 -16.34 2.94
C SER A 546 11.52 -16.20 3.00
N TYR A 547 12.12 -16.73 4.05
CA TYR A 547 13.56 -16.68 4.30
C TYR A 547 14.06 -17.98 4.93
N GLU A 548 15.37 -18.16 5.02
CA GLU A 548 15.99 -19.31 5.68
C GLU A 548 16.91 -18.85 6.81
N LEU A 549 16.85 -19.56 7.94
CA LEU A 549 17.70 -19.35 9.09
C LEU A 549 18.06 -20.70 9.70
N ASP A 550 19.36 -20.98 9.83
CA ASP A 550 19.91 -22.24 10.33
C ASP A 550 19.31 -23.49 9.65
N GLY A 551 19.21 -23.46 8.33
CA GLY A 551 18.69 -24.56 7.53
C GLY A 551 17.18 -24.78 7.63
N ALA A 552 16.44 -23.93 8.37
CA ALA A 552 14.99 -23.97 8.42
C ALA A 552 14.39 -22.81 7.60
N GLN A 553 13.42 -23.13 6.73
CA GLN A 553 12.63 -22.13 6.03
C GLN A 553 11.55 -21.55 6.95
N TYR A 554 11.40 -20.23 6.90
CA TYR A 554 10.40 -19.46 7.63
C TYR A 554 9.53 -18.64 6.66
N VAL A 555 8.30 -18.37 7.06
CA VAL A 555 7.39 -17.42 6.38
C VAL A 555 6.98 -16.35 7.40
N ALA A 556 7.12 -15.07 7.07
CA ALA A 556 6.74 -13.97 7.94
C ALA A 556 5.74 -13.02 7.28
N VAL A 557 4.79 -12.50 8.06
CA VAL A 557 3.77 -11.55 7.58
C VAL A 557 3.39 -10.54 8.65
N MET A 558 3.17 -9.29 8.24
CA MET A 558 2.57 -8.26 9.09
C MET A 558 1.04 -8.37 9.01
N ALA A 559 0.41 -8.79 10.10
CA ALA A 559 -1.03 -8.84 10.26
C ALA A 559 -1.53 -7.54 10.92
N GLY A 560 -2.59 -6.94 10.39
CA GLY A 560 -3.14 -5.70 10.93
C GLY A 560 -4.07 -5.02 9.92
N TRP A 561 -5.36 -5.11 10.18
CA TRP A 561 -6.41 -4.64 9.28
C TRP A 561 -6.33 -3.11 9.10
N GLY A 562 -6.36 -2.62 7.86
CA GLY A 562 -6.35 -1.17 7.61
C GLY A 562 -6.19 -0.75 6.17
N GLY A 563 -5.74 0.49 6.00
CA GLY A 563 -5.82 1.20 4.73
C GLY A 563 -7.23 1.76 4.46
N VAL A 564 -7.41 2.35 3.28
CA VAL A 564 -8.62 3.11 2.92
C VAL A 564 -9.91 2.30 2.99
N TRP A 565 -9.89 0.99 2.67
CA TRP A 565 -11.08 0.15 2.68
C TRP A 565 -11.67 -0.07 4.08
N ALA A 566 -10.82 -0.04 5.11
CA ALA A 566 -11.27 -0.19 6.47
C ALA A 566 -11.80 1.12 7.08
N LEU A 567 -11.69 2.23 6.34
CA LEU A 567 -12.11 3.57 6.78
C LEU A 567 -13.31 4.09 5.98
N ALA A 568 -13.21 4.15 4.65
CA ALA A 568 -14.08 4.97 3.81
C ALA A 568 -15.37 4.30 3.28
N PRO A 569 -15.42 3.01 2.88
CA PRO A 569 -16.57 2.42 2.19
C PRO A 569 -17.87 2.26 3.00
N GLY A 570 -17.90 2.70 4.26
CA GLY A 570 -19.08 2.57 5.11
C GLY A 570 -19.43 1.11 5.37
N ILE A 571 -20.71 0.76 5.22
CA ILE A 571 -21.21 -0.60 5.43
C ILE A 571 -20.47 -1.69 4.62
N LEU A 572 -19.84 -1.33 3.49
CA LEU A 572 -19.09 -2.28 2.67
C LEU A 572 -17.78 -2.73 3.33
N SER A 573 -17.24 -1.97 4.31
CA SER A 573 -16.05 -2.39 5.07
C SER A 573 -16.27 -3.71 5.81
N ASP A 574 -17.51 -3.96 6.23
CA ASP A 574 -17.91 -5.13 7.01
C ASP A 574 -18.23 -6.35 6.13
N LYS A 575 -18.05 -6.25 4.81
CA LYS A 575 -18.30 -7.36 3.88
C LYS A 575 -17.52 -8.62 4.26
N SER A 576 -16.28 -8.46 4.72
CA SER A 576 -15.42 -9.54 5.19
C SER A 576 -15.66 -9.92 6.66
N GLY A 577 -16.64 -9.30 7.33
CA GLY A 577 -16.83 -9.32 8.77
C GLY A 577 -16.24 -8.06 9.43
N PRO A 578 -16.61 -7.75 10.69
CA PRO A 578 -16.04 -6.63 11.45
C PRO A 578 -14.60 -6.97 11.88
N SER A 579 -13.68 -6.95 10.92
CA SER A 579 -12.27 -7.29 11.14
C SER A 579 -11.64 -6.24 12.03
N ARG A 580 -11.31 -6.61 13.26
CA ARG A 580 -10.61 -5.71 14.19
C ARG A 580 -9.15 -5.63 13.80
N ASN A 581 -8.53 -4.49 14.05
CA ASN A 581 -7.08 -4.38 13.99
C ASN A 581 -6.47 -4.96 15.27
N ILE A 582 -5.81 -6.11 15.14
CA ILE A 582 -4.97 -6.72 16.18
C ILE A 582 -3.58 -6.88 15.57
N SER A 583 -2.80 -5.79 15.56
CA SER A 583 -1.56 -5.72 14.79
C SER A 583 -0.46 -6.61 15.35
N ARG A 584 0.11 -7.48 14.49
CA ARG A 584 1.16 -8.45 14.85
C ARG A 584 2.12 -8.74 13.71
N LEU A 585 3.37 -9.02 14.04
CA LEU A 585 4.29 -9.77 13.18
C LEU A 585 4.08 -11.25 13.49
N LEU A 586 3.73 -12.04 12.47
CA LEU A 586 3.54 -13.48 12.57
C LEU A 586 4.65 -14.19 11.80
N VAL A 587 5.32 -15.14 12.43
CA VAL A 587 6.41 -15.92 11.81
C VAL A 587 6.13 -17.40 11.95
N PHE A 588 6.21 -18.13 10.84
CA PHE A 588 5.86 -19.54 10.71
C PHE A 588 7.05 -20.37 10.26
N LYS A 589 7.08 -21.63 10.66
CA LYS A 589 7.99 -22.66 10.13
C LYS A 589 7.34 -24.05 10.22
N LEU A 590 7.96 -25.05 9.58
CA LEU A 590 7.52 -26.43 9.78
C LEU A 590 7.62 -26.83 11.25
N ASP A 591 6.58 -27.52 11.73
CA ASP A 591 6.45 -28.03 13.10
C ASP A 591 6.50 -26.93 14.18
N GLY A 592 6.17 -25.68 13.81
CA GLY A 592 6.00 -24.57 14.76
C GLY A 592 4.85 -24.84 15.73
N LYS A 593 5.07 -24.60 17.03
CA LYS A 593 4.11 -24.90 18.12
C LYS A 593 3.64 -23.66 18.88
N GLY A 594 3.98 -22.47 18.40
CA GLY A 594 3.53 -21.22 18.96
C GLY A 594 2.02 -21.09 18.90
N THR A 595 1.45 -20.35 19.84
CA THR A 595 0.03 -20.05 19.90
C THR A 595 -0.16 -18.55 20.07
N LEU A 596 -1.19 -18.00 19.44
CA LEU A 596 -1.60 -16.63 19.72
C LEU A 596 -2.35 -16.56 21.05
N PRO A 597 -2.21 -15.46 21.81
CA PRO A 597 -3.06 -15.21 22.97
C PRO A 597 -4.53 -15.08 22.53
N ALA A 598 -5.46 -15.26 23.46
CA ALA A 598 -6.88 -15.04 23.19
C ALA A 598 -7.09 -13.60 22.67
N PRO A 599 -7.94 -13.40 21.63
CA PRO A 599 -8.21 -12.06 21.15
C PRO A 599 -8.94 -11.26 22.25
N PRO A 600 -8.70 -9.93 22.35
CA PRO A 600 -9.41 -9.09 23.32
C PRO A 600 -10.94 -9.21 23.17
N PRO A 601 -11.73 -8.97 24.23
CA PRO A 601 -13.19 -8.95 24.13
C PRO A 601 -13.65 -7.88 23.13
N HIS A 602 -14.75 -8.16 22.42
CA HIS A 602 -15.37 -7.20 21.50
C HIS A 602 -16.59 -6.56 22.17
N ASN A 603 -16.42 -5.32 22.65
CA ASN A 603 -17.52 -4.53 23.20
C ASN A 603 -18.05 -3.61 22.10
N ALA A 604 -19.07 -4.05 21.38
CA ALA A 604 -19.79 -3.18 20.46
C ALA A 604 -20.56 -2.14 21.27
N MET A 605 -20.30 -0.85 21.06
CA MET A 605 -21.13 0.20 21.64
C MET A 605 -22.55 0.10 21.07
N PRO A 606 -23.60 0.21 21.89
CA PRO A 606 -24.97 0.15 21.39
C PRO A 606 -25.23 1.30 20.41
N LEU A 607 -26.09 1.05 19.42
CA LEU A 607 -26.59 2.11 18.54
C LEU A 607 -27.76 2.80 19.25
N ASP A 608 -27.45 3.82 20.04
CA ASP A 608 -28.43 4.57 20.82
C ASP A 608 -28.30 6.09 20.63
N PRO A 609 -28.70 6.61 19.46
CA PRO A 609 -28.62 8.05 19.18
C PRO A 609 -29.77 8.81 19.86
N PRO A 610 -29.58 10.12 20.13
CA PRO A 610 -30.68 10.99 20.51
C PRO A 610 -31.71 11.12 19.36
N PRO A 611 -32.94 11.58 19.63
CA PRO A 611 -33.93 11.81 18.59
C PRO A 611 -33.44 12.83 17.55
N SER A 612 -33.72 12.57 16.27
CA SER A 612 -33.46 13.53 15.19
C SER A 612 -34.52 14.63 15.18
N THR A 613 -34.14 15.85 15.58
CA THR A 613 -35.04 17.02 15.65
C THR A 613 -34.69 18.15 14.68
N ALA A 614 -33.60 18.01 13.92
CA ALA A 614 -33.14 19.02 12.97
C ALA A 614 -34.02 19.11 11.73
N SER A 615 -34.00 20.26 11.05
CA SER A 615 -34.73 20.43 9.79
C SER A 615 -34.09 19.61 8.67
N ALA A 616 -34.87 19.27 7.63
CA ALA A 616 -34.35 18.59 6.45
C ALA A 616 -33.23 19.39 5.75
N ALA A 617 -33.28 20.72 5.81
CA ALA A 617 -32.26 21.60 5.25
C ALA A 617 -30.94 21.50 6.03
N ASP A 618 -30.99 21.50 7.36
CA ASP A 618 -29.80 21.34 8.21
C ASP A 618 -29.17 19.96 8.02
N ILE A 619 -30.00 18.91 7.93
CA ILE A 619 -29.52 17.53 7.67
C ILE A 619 -28.84 17.45 6.29
N ALA A 620 -29.41 18.06 5.25
CA ALA A 620 -28.83 18.07 3.91
C ALA A 620 -27.51 18.87 3.85
N ALA A 621 -27.42 20.00 4.54
CA ALA A 621 -26.18 20.75 4.70
C ALA A 621 -25.11 19.91 5.42
N GLY A 622 -25.49 19.28 6.53
CA GLY A 622 -24.66 18.35 7.30
C GLY A 622 -24.16 17.18 6.47
N ALA A 623 -25.01 16.58 5.62
CA ALA A 623 -24.62 15.50 4.72
C ALA A 623 -23.52 15.94 3.75
N LYS A 624 -23.63 17.14 3.18
CA LYS A 624 -22.61 17.69 2.27
C LYS A 624 -21.27 17.89 2.97
N HIS A 625 -21.28 18.46 4.17
CA HIS A 625 -20.07 18.65 4.97
C HIS A 625 -19.48 17.31 5.44
N PHE A 626 -20.30 16.40 5.92
CA PHE A 626 -19.84 15.08 6.35
C PHE A 626 -19.20 14.31 5.19
N GLY A 627 -19.88 14.25 4.05
CA GLY A 627 -19.45 13.51 2.87
C GLY A 627 -18.05 13.91 2.41
N ARG A 628 -17.73 15.21 2.39
CA ARG A 628 -16.42 15.68 1.91
C ARG A 628 -15.30 15.67 2.95
N TYR A 629 -15.62 15.91 4.22
CA TYR A 629 -14.62 16.21 5.24
C TYR A 629 -14.47 15.14 6.32
N CYS A 630 -15.46 14.26 6.47
CA CYS A 630 -15.49 13.25 7.55
C CYS A 630 -15.50 11.82 7.00
N SER A 631 -16.19 11.57 5.88
CA SER A 631 -16.49 10.21 5.38
C SER A 631 -15.24 9.35 5.11
N THR A 632 -14.13 9.94 4.65
CA THR A 632 -12.91 9.17 4.36
C THR A 632 -12.35 8.50 5.62
N CYS A 633 -12.51 9.13 6.80
CA CYS A 633 -12.10 8.55 8.07
C CYS A 633 -13.25 7.79 8.73
N HIS A 634 -14.42 8.42 8.87
CA HIS A 634 -15.55 7.92 9.66
C HIS A 634 -16.60 7.14 8.85
N GLY A 635 -16.23 6.70 7.65
CA GLY A 635 -17.03 5.87 6.77
C GLY A 635 -18.13 6.60 6.02
N ASP A 636 -18.42 6.08 4.83
CA ASP A 636 -19.56 6.49 4.03
C ASP A 636 -20.85 6.44 4.86
N SER A 637 -21.68 7.47 4.69
CA SER A 637 -22.94 7.64 5.40
C SER A 637 -22.85 7.59 6.93
N ALA A 638 -21.69 7.95 7.49
CA ALA A 638 -21.33 7.88 8.91
C ALA A 638 -21.25 6.46 9.49
N ILE A 639 -21.20 5.43 8.64
CA ILE A 639 -21.03 4.05 9.07
C ILE A 639 -19.54 3.78 9.24
N GLY A 640 -19.01 4.04 10.44
CA GLY A 640 -17.58 3.86 10.68
C GLY A 640 -17.13 2.41 10.59
N GLY A 641 -15.92 2.21 10.03
CA GLY A 641 -15.23 0.91 10.08
C GLY A 641 -14.64 0.59 11.45
N SER A 642 -13.78 -0.43 11.51
CA SER A 642 -13.27 -1.00 12.77
C SER A 642 -11.97 -0.38 13.28
N ILE A 643 -11.50 0.71 12.68
CA ILE A 643 -10.16 1.30 12.94
C ILE A 643 -10.25 2.66 13.62
N VAL A 644 -11.28 3.43 13.30
CA VAL A 644 -11.60 4.69 13.96
C VAL A 644 -13.02 4.63 14.52
N PRO A 645 -13.39 5.51 15.48
CA PRO A 645 -14.73 5.47 16.05
C PRO A 645 -15.85 5.62 15.02
N ASP A 646 -16.86 4.75 15.11
CA ASP A 646 -18.16 4.90 14.45
C ASP A 646 -18.95 6.02 15.15
N LEU A 647 -19.08 7.16 14.46
CA LEU A 647 -19.65 8.37 15.03
C LEU A 647 -21.12 8.21 15.41
N ARG A 648 -21.86 7.29 14.78
CA ARG A 648 -23.27 6.99 15.11
C ARG A 648 -23.44 6.43 16.52
N ARG A 649 -22.37 5.85 17.08
CA ARG A 649 -22.33 5.21 18.40
C ARG A 649 -21.62 6.08 19.44
N SER A 650 -21.25 7.31 19.08
CA SER A 650 -20.52 8.21 19.98
C SER A 650 -21.44 8.85 21.02
N ALA A 651 -21.04 8.81 22.29
CA ALA A 651 -21.74 9.53 23.36
C ALA A 651 -21.77 11.05 23.14
N ALA A 652 -20.79 11.60 22.39
CA ALA A 652 -20.73 13.01 22.05
C ALA A 652 -21.92 13.49 21.20
N LEU A 653 -22.70 12.58 20.59
CA LEU A 653 -23.94 12.95 19.90
C LEU A 653 -24.98 13.56 20.85
N ASN A 654 -24.96 13.21 22.14
CA ASN A 654 -25.95 13.67 23.11
C ASN A 654 -25.70 15.10 23.61
N ASP A 655 -24.50 15.65 23.42
CA ASP A 655 -24.13 16.97 23.92
C ASP A 655 -23.46 17.82 22.84
N LYS A 656 -24.13 18.91 22.47
CA LYS A 656 -23.65 19.84 21.45
C LYS A 656 -22.30 20.46 21.84
N GLY A 657 -22.10 20.80 23.12
CA GLY A 657 -20.85 21.40 23.59
C GLY A 657 -19.65 20.48 23.39
N THR A 658 -19.80 19.20 23.76
CA THR A 658 -18.79 18.16 23.59
C THR A 658 -18.47 17.93 22.11
N TRP A 659 -19.49 17.90 21.25
CA TRP A 659 -19.27 17.77 19.80
C TRP A 659 -18.46 18.95 19.23
N GLN A 660 -18.79 20.19 19.62
CA GLN A 660 -18.04 21.38 19.22
C GLN A 660 -16.59 21.33 19.72
N MET A 661 -16.39 21.01 21.00
CA MET A 661 -15.06 20.89 21.59
C MET A 661 -14.18 19.88 20.82
N ILE A 662 -14.76 18.78 20.33
CA ILE A 662 -14.02 17.78 19.54
C ILE A 662 -13.77 18.27 18.11
N VAL A 663 -14.82 18.65 17.38
CA VAL A 663 -14.75 18.87 15.92
C VAL A 663 -14.33 20.30 15.57
N HIS A 664 -14.87 21.29 16.28
CA HIS A 664 -14.52 22.70 16.07
C HIS A 664 -13.20 23.03 16.77
N ASP A 665 -13.06 22.73 18.06
CA ASP A 665 -11.90 23.19 18.85
C ASP A 665 -10.68 22.24 18.81
N GLY A 666 -10.89 21.00 18.35
CA GLY A 666 -9.80 20.04 18.15
C GLY A 666 -9.27 19.42 19.44
N ALA A 667 -10.13 19.16 20.43
CA ALA A 667 -9.74 18.55 21.70
C ALA A 667 -9.10 17.15 21.56
N LEU A 668 -9.24 16.50 20.40
CA LEU A 668 -8.66 15.19 20.09
C LEU A 668 -7.53 15.25 19.02
N LYS A 669 -6.95 16.43 18.77
CA LYS A 669 -5.91 16.60 17.73
C LYS A 669 -4.68 15.72 17.91
N ASP A 670 -4.30 15.44 19.16
CA ASP A 670 -3.16 14.59 19.49
C ASP A 670 -3.44 13.10 19.19
N ASN A 671 -4.70 12.74 18.91
CA ASN A 671 -5.10 11.43 18.38
C ASN A 671 -5.32 11.45 16.85
N GLY A 672 -5.06 12.59 16.19
CA GLY A 672 -5.25 12.80 14.75
C GLY A 672 -6.61 13.39 14.33
N MET A 673 -7.51 13.67 15.29
CA MET A 673 -8.77 14.35 15.02
C MET A 673 -8.58 15.87 15.15
N VAL A 674 -8.25 16.51 14.04
CA VAL A 674 -7.91 17.94 14.00
C VAL A 674 -9.13 18.86 14.16
N SER A 675 -8.87 20.12 14.46
CA SER A 675 -9.87 21.19 14.45
C SER A 675 -10.31 21.53 13.03
N PHE A 676 -11.62 21.77 12.86
CA PHE A 676 -12.22 22.25 11.62
C PHE A 676 -12.67 23.72 11.69
N ALA A 677 -12.39 24.44 12.78
CA ALA A 677 -12.78 25.85 12.97
C ALA A 677 -12.27 26.81 11.86
N SER A 678 -11.19 26.45 11.17
CA SER A 678 -10.67 27.25 10.06
C SER A 678 -11.53 27.23 8.79
N ILE A 679 -12.46 26.26 8.68
CA ILE A 679 -13.28 26.07 7.47
C ILE A 679 -14.78 25.91 7.76
N PHE A 680 -15.17 25.74 9.02
CA PHE A 680 -16.57 25.65 9.43
C PHE A 680 -16.87 26.57 10.60
N SER A 681 -18.01 27.22 10.51
CA SER A 681 -18.67 27.88 11.63
C SER A 681 -19.22 26.85 12.64
N PRO A 682 -19.48 27.26 13.90
CA PRO A 682 -20.15 26.39 14.86
C PRO A 682 -21.51 25.85 14.38
N LYS A 683 -22.24 26.61 13.54
CA LYS A 683 -23.51 26.15 12.95
C LYS A 683 -23.29 25.01 11.95
N GLU A 684 -22.30 25.11 11.07
CA GLU A 684 -22.01 24.03 10.11
C GLU A 684 -21.52 22.76 10.81
N ILE A 685 -20.76 22.90 11.91
CA ILE A 685 -20.39 21.76 12.78
C ILE A 685 -21.61 21.11 13.44
N GLU A 686 -22.60 21.91 13.83
CA GLU A 686 -23.88 21.41 14.34
C GLU A 686 -24.69 20.69 13.25
N ASP A 687 -24.64 21.15 12.00
CA ASP A 687 -25.30 20.49 10.87
C ASP A 687 -24.70 19.10 10.62
N ILE A 688 -23.37 18.97 10.72
CA ILE A 688 -22.70 17.66 10.67
C ILE A 688 -23.22 16.75 11.80
N ARG A 689 -23.34 17.26 13.04
CA ARG A 689 -23.88 16.49 14.17
C ARG A 689 -25.31 16.03 13.88
N ALA A 690 -26.16 16.94 13.40
CA ALA A 690 -27.54 16.68 13.04
C ALA A 690 -27.65 15.58 11.98
N TYR A 691 -26.80 15.62 10.95
CA TYR A 691 -26.73 14.56 9.94
C TYR A 691 -26.33 13.20 10.54
N VAL A 692 -25.30 13.14 11.40
CA VAL A 692 -24.89 11.88 12.02
C VAL A 692 -26.00 11.31 12.91
N ILE A 693 -26.71 12.15 13.68
CA ILE A 693 -27.88 11.75 14.47
C ILE A 693 -28.97 11.19 13.57
N HIS A 694 -29.26 11.88 12.46
CA HIS A 694 -30.27 11.43 11.49
C HIS A 694 -29.93 10.04 10.95
N ARG A 695 -28.69 9.83 10.45
CA ARG A 695 -28.21 8.53 9.96
C ARG A 695 -28.27 7.44 11.01
N ALA A 696 -27.87 7.73 12.25
CA ALA A 696 -27.92 6.78 13.34
C ALA A 696 -29.36 6.32 13.65
N ASN A 697 -30.36 7.22 13.55
CA ASN A 697 -31.77 6.88 13.75
C ASN A 697 -32.35 6.06 12.58
N GLU A 698 -31.96 6.37 11.34
CA GLU A 698 -32.33 5.54 10.18
C GLU A 698 -31.79 4.11 10.34
N ASP A 699 -30.53 3.96 10.73
CA ASP A 699 -29.89 2.67 10.94
C ASP A 699 -30.48 1.90 12.14
N LYS A 700 -30.78 2.59 13.25
CA LYS A 700 -31.50 1.98 14.39
C LYS A 700 -32.87 1.43 13.96
N THR A 701 -33.57 2.17 13.09
CA THR A 701 -34.85 1.72 12.52
C THR A 701 -34.67 0.50 11.63
N LEU A 702 -33.63 0.45 10.80
CA LEU A 702 -33.31 -0.72 9.96
C LEU A 702 -32.91 -1.94 10.79
N GLU A 703 -32.08 -1.78 11.83
CA GLU A 703 -31.61 -2.86 12.70
C GLU A 703 -32.74 -3.44 13.59
N SER A 704 -33.73 -2.62 13.96
CA SER A 704 -34.86 -3.03 14.82
C SER A 704 -35.97 -3.83 14.09
N LYS A 705 -36.02 -3.79 12.75
CA LYS A 705 -37.00 -4.54 11.97
C LYS A 705 -36.53 -6.00 11.83
N PRO A 706 -37.21 -6.99 12.44
CA PRO A 706 -36.84 -8.39 12.23
C PRO A 706 -36.94 -8.73 10.74
N ASN A 707 -35.98 -9.51 10.22
CA ASN A 707 -35.98 -9.99 8.84
C ASN A 707 -37.35 -10.57 8.49
N ALA A 708 -38.17 -9.81 7.76
CA ALA A 708 -39.37 -10.34 7.12
C ALA A 708 -38.89 -11.42 6.14
N ARG A 709 -39.19 -12.67 6.49
CA ARG A 709 -38.78 -13.88 5.77
C ARG A 709 -39.38 -13.94 4.37
#